data_AF-A0A1V9Z8R7-F1
#
_entry.id   AF-A0A1V9Z8R7-F1
#
_cell.length_a   1.000
_cell.length_b   1.000
_cell.length_c   1.000
_cell.angle_alpha   90.00
_cell.angle_beta   90.00
_cell.angle_gamma   90.00
#
_symmetry.space_group_name_H-M   'P 1'
#
loop_
_entity.id
_entity.type
_entity.pdbx_description
1 polymer ?
#
loop_
_entity_poly.entity_id
_entity_poly.type
_entity_poly.pdbx_seq_one_letter_code
_entity_poly.pdbx_strand_id
1 'polypeptide(L)'
;RALTGWDFSSFLQIKESLALLYIQASLHDEALRHYDELEATFTTISDAQQDALQELPELDAMDSIFSTTPFDINMTTIRMNIAVNAASPLYIRLYLFCRQVAILHTMHKHESVAKRSLVFLPQFMQLLQQLEIPPALPLQWAIGAALAVFVSCEDELQQFKSTNPTPEPGSLSLVLADLLYLARRVWRKLPPIATRNPSKHWYFACLELESLHEITYWASVNYANAGRHRMAAYLGSQCAQYSKTPSNLLLKQVEQVELDQWWDLFEVATLALYQAYIADGQFDNAANLCLHWLQLEPLMLRISPKNLNIHQLWIDSLKQCSTLDSHWNSNVIEVLSTSKVTMPNVFLRIKNCLLGSLHLDRLQLSFKRLDGVADLATISQDNGKTLHPSDITPALVVVQREDIHLAGSTLSDIPFTIQPNLFTPGDYYCQSLLCQMANQSFHIDLHDEKMMQFHEIPQYQSTLTMNLMPSLKIFPARTKTCWTIHIDPSEDIVLDGKLTLETSNALEFVASNTLLLQGGVSKVLTCQTFEPRKLIVELPRLSEPVDVMVHISTNDPGSAIVESTLSYSYTRSSEEFVYPSTKQVSQTLHVGSMLLFNEDEIICKSIEDKLFIQVPLRCNALLPITLEPSSSELWFDSINLFQAQHSSVQVLFNPMSAIESTNLQINGAFNASFSLCIKWASISTAHQLTYRVFYSMNDSSQESMDVPISINAPILPTLPQWTLQLKSLTNQIVYLGSTVRFQLELIPTQNNEEAPIWITLHPKCTSDWISHGKASYLLSSPYNTTIVLLPLRYGVCKYPHFDIRMGHKDGQTIHISESSHQLIVM
;
A
#
# COMPACT_ATOMS: atom_id res chain seq x y z
N ARG A 1 48.72 -69.40 10.82
CA ARG A 1 47.64 -69.24 11.81
C ARG A 1 47.63 -70.39 12.83
N ALA A 2 47.87 -71.65 12.44
CA ALA A 2 47.95 -72.82 13.35
C ALA A 2 49.36 -73.10 13.95
N LEU A 3 50.25 -72.11 14.03
CA LEU A 3 51.58 -72.27 14.62
C LEU A 3 51.56 -71.79 16.07
N THR A 4 52.03 -72.61 17.00
CA THR A 4 52.22 -72.26 18.41
C THR A 4 53.19 -71.09 18.54
N GLY A 5 52.77 -69.97 19.15
CA GLY A 5 53.57 -68.75 19.30
C GLY A 5 53.25 -67.63 18.29
N TRP A 6 52.16 -67.72 17.51
CA TRP A 6 51.69 -66.61 16.69
C TRP A 6 51.06 -65.52 17.56
N ASP A 7 51.61 -64.30 17.45
CA ASP A 7 51.11 -63.08 18.10
C ASP A 7 50.62 -62.08 17.04
N PHE A 8 49.38 -61.59 17.20
CA PHE A 8 48.78 -60.63 16.29
C PHE A 8 49.53 -59.30 16.30
N SER A 9 50.03 -58.83 17.43
CA SER A 9 50.70 -57.52 17.50
C SER A 9 52.02 -57.52 16.75
N SER A 10 52.80 -58.60 16.89
CA SER A 10 54.02 -58.81 16.11
C SER A 10 53.72 -58.88 14.60
N PHE A 11 52.63 -59.54 14.21
CA PHE A 11 52.18 -59.58 12.81
C PHE A 11 51.72 -58.21 12.30
N LEU A 12 50.99 -57.45 13.12
CA LEU A 12 50.54 -56.09 12.81
C LEU A 12 51.72 -55.18 12.55
N GLN A 13 52.75 -55.16 13.41
CA GLN A 13 53.93 -54.32 13.24
C GLN A 13 54.65 -54.53 11.90
N ILE A 14 54.80 -55.78 11.47
CA ILE A 14 55.47 -56.12 10.20
C ILE A 14 54.64 -55.61 9.02
N LYS A 15 53.34 -55.93 9.01
CA LYS A 15 52.41 -55.48 7.95
C LYS A 15 52.28 -53.96 7.93
N GLU A 16 52.30 -53.32 9.09
CA GLU A 16 52.22 -51.87 9.22
C GLU A 16 53.48 -51.19 8.70
N SER A 17 54.66 -51.72 9.01
CA SER A 17 55.93 -51.21 8.47
C SER A 17 55.94 -51.26 6.95
N LEU A 18 55.40 -52.34 6.37
CA LEU A 18 55.22 -52.47 4.94
C LEU A 18 54.21 -51.46 4.38
N ALA A 19 53.07 -51.26 5.03
CA ALA A 19 52.08 -50.26 4.62
C ALA A 19 52.65 -48.84 4.68
N LEU A 20 53.47 -48.51 5.67
CA LEU A 20 54.18 -47.23 5.79
C LEU A 20 55.18 -47.01 4.64
N LEU A 21 55.90 -48.05 4.22
CA LEU A 21 56.78 -47.98 3.05
C LEU A 21 55.98 -47.69 1.77
N TYR A 22 54.82 -48.33 1.59
CA TYR A 22 53.94 -48.03 0.46
C TYR A 22 53.39 -46.60 0.48
N ILE A 23 53.03 -46.07 1.66
CA ILE A 23 52.62 -44.66 1.80
C ILE A 23 53.77 -43.72 1.39
N GLN A 24 55.00 -44.00 1.83
CA GLN A 24 56.19 -43.21 1.46
C GLN A 24 56.48 -43.28 -0.04
N ALA A 25 56.16 -44.40 -0.68
CA ALA A 25 56.26 -44.59 -2.13
C ALA A 25 55.04 -44.06 -2.92
N SER A 26 54.10 -43.37 -2.26
CA SER A 26 52.83 -42.89 -2.85
C SER A 26 51.92 -43.98 -3.44
N LEU A 27 52.12 -45.23 -3.03
CA LEU A 27 51.31 -46.40 -3.41
C LEU A 27 50.17 -46.61 -2.40
N HIS A 28 49.26 -45.64 -2.33
CA HIS A 28 48.22 -45.60 -1.29
C HIS A 28 47.21 -46.76 -1.35
N ASP A 29 46.87 -47.26 -2.55
CA ASP A 29 45.96 -48.42 -2.69
C ASP A 29 46.58 -49.71 -2.11
N GLU A 30 47.88 -49.94 -2.28
CA GLU A 30 48.57 -51.11 -1.70
C GLU A 30 48.75 -50.97 -0.18
N ALA A 31 49.01 -49.75 0.30
CA ALA A 31 49.00 -49.48 1.74
C ALA A 31 47.62 -49.76 2.36
N LEU A 32 46.54 -49.33 1.70
CA LEU A 32 45.17 -49.54 2.15
C LEU A 32 44.82 -51.04 2.20
N ARG A 33 45.21 -51.81 1.16
CA ARG A 33 45.03 -53.26 1.12
C ARG A 33 45.63 -53.95 2.35
N HIS A 34 46.81 -53.54 2.80
CA HIS A 34 47.43 -54.14 3.99
C HIS A 34 46.66 -53.85 5.28
N TYR A 35 46.09 -52.65 5.44
CA TYR A 35 45.23 -52.37 6.59
C TYR A 35 43.88 -53.08 6.50
N ASP A 36 43.32 -53.28 5.31
CA ASP A 36 42.09 -54.07 5.10
C ASP A 36 42.34 -55.56 5.43
N GLU A 37 43.48 -56.11 5.02
CA GLU A 37 43.92 -57.47 5.40
C GLU A 37 44.13 -57.63 6.90
N LEU A 38 44.67 -56.60 7.57
CA LEU A 38 44.87 -56.61 9.02
C LEU A 38 43.53 -56.63 9.76
N GLU A 39 42.56 -55.79 9.38
CA GLU A 39 41.22 -55.78 9.97
C GLU A 39 40.48 -57.11 9.72
N ALA A 40 40.56 -57.65 8.49
CA ALA A 40 39.98 -58.95 8.16
C ALA A 40 40.64 -60.09 8.94
N THR A 41 41.96 -60.02 9.16
CA THR A 41 42.66 -61.01 9.97
C THR A 41 42.27 -60.89 11.44
N PHE A 42 42.16 -59.67 11.98
CA PHE A 42 41.77 -59.42 13.37
C PHE A 42 40.36 -59.92 13.67
N THR A 43 39.41 -59.67 12.77
CA THR A 43 38.01 -60.11 12.91
C THR A 43 37.80 -61.61 12.72
N THR A 44 38.76 -62.33 12.14
CA THR A 44 38.70 -63.79 11.91
C THR A 44 39.54 -64.60 12.89
N ILE A 45 40.10 -63.97 13.93
CA ILE A 45 40.82 -64.66 15.01
C ILE A 45 39.83 -65.59 15.73
N SER A 46 40.16 -66.88 15.78
CA SER A 46 39.33 -67.97 16.34
C SER A 46 39.10 -67.84 17.86
N ASP A 47 37.99 -68.39 18.36
CA ASP A 47 37.55 -68.34 19.77
C ASP A 47 38.65 -68.67 20.80
N ALA A 48 39.49 -69.68 20.54
CA ALA A 48 40.60 -70.05 21.43
C ALA A 48 41.75 -69.00 21.51
N GLN A 49 41.83 -68.09 20.54
CA GLN A 49 42.75 -66.95 20.55
C GLN A 49 42.06 -65.66 21.03
N GLN A 50 40.72 -65.65 21.12
CA GLN A 50 40.00 -64.59 21.83
C GLN A 50 40.27 -64.66 23.34
N ASP A 51 40.45 -65.85 23.91
CA ASP A 51 40.85 -66.01 25.32
C ASP A 51 42.18 -65.29 25.63
N ALA A 52 43.16 -65.36 24.73
CA ALA A 52 44.43 -64.63 24.85
C ALA A 52 44.28 -63.11 24.65
N LEU A 53 43.23 -62.67 23.96
CA LEU A 53 42.87 -61.26 23.80
C LEU A 53 42.03 -60.74 24.98
N GLN A 54 41.38 -61.62 25.75
CA GLN A 54 40.71 -61.29 27.02
C GLN A 54 41.70 -61.00 28.16
N GLU A 55 42.95 -61.48 28.06
CA GLU A 55 44.03 -61.13 28.99
C GLU A 55 44.56 -59.69 28.79
N LEU A 56 44.16 -59.02 27.70
CA LEU A 56 44.54 -57.63 27.41
C LEU A 56 43.69 -56.64 28.22
N PRO A 57 44.19 -55.39 28.43
CA PRO A 57 43.44 -54.39 29.17
C PRO A 57 42.08 -54.07 28.51
N GLU A 58 41.01 -54.17 29.29
CA GLU A 58 39.69 -53.68 28.90
C GLU A 58 39.65 -52.15 28.99
N LEU A 59 38.78 -51.53 28.18
CA LEU A 59 38.57 -50.09 28.22
C LEU A 59 37.77 -49.70 29.46
N ASP A 60 38.15 -48.62 30.11
CA ASP A 60 37.40 -48.02 31.22
C ASP A 60 36.68 -46.73 30.80
N ALA A 61 35.80 -46.22 31.66
CA ALA A 61 35.06 -44.99 31.38
C ALA A 61 35.94 -43.71 31.34
N MET A 62 37.20 -43.78 31.78
CA MET A 62 38.15 -42.66 31.84
C MET A 62 39.10 -42.64 30.63
N ASP A 63 39.04 -43.66 29.79
CA ASP A 63 39.85 -43.77 28.59
C ASP A 63 39.67 -42.61 27.63
N SER A 64 40.77 -42.24 26.97
CA SER A 64 40.81 -41.12 26.04
C SER A 64 39.82 -41.25 24.87
N ILE A 65 39.52 -42.49 24.46
CA ILE A 65 38.55 -42.78 23.40
C ILE A 65 37.17 -42.17 23.65
N PHE A 66 36.76 -42.06 24.92
CA PHE A 66 35.47 -41.49 25.28
C PHE A 66 35.53 -39.97 25.42
N SER A 67 36.72 -39.36 25.47
CA SER A 67 36.92 -37.92 25.67
C SER A 67 37.43 -37.17 24.42
N THR A 68 37.97 -37.89 23.41
CA THR A 68 38.53 -37.32 22.17
C THR A 68 37.77 -37.76 20.92
N THR A 69 37.96 -37.03 19.80
CA THR A 69 37.43 -37.50 18.52
C THR A 69 38.20 -38.77 18.08
N PRO A 70 37.59 -39.66 17.27
CA PRO A 70 38.30 -40.80 16.70
C PRO A 70 39.59 -40.43 15.96
N PHE A 71 39.67 -39.20 15.44
CA PHE A 71 40.83 -38.70 14.69
C PHE A 71 41.91 -38.07 15.57
N ASP A 72 41.60 -37.74 16.83
CA ASP A 72 42.54 -37.12 17.78
C ASP A 72 43.23 -38.12 18.71
N ILE A 73 43.01 -39.43 18.52
CA ILE A 73 43.70 -40.45 19.31
C ILE A 73 45.21 -40.42 19.06
N ASN A 74 46.00 -40.60 20.12
CA ASN A 74 47.46 -40.60 20.01
C ASN A 74 47.95 -41.91 19.36
N MET A 75 48.07 -41.89 18.04
CA MET A 75 48.53 -43.00 17.22
C MET A 75 49.90 -43.54 17.66
N THR A 76 50.80 -42.66 18.13
CA THR A 76 52.14 -43.06 18.58
C THR A 76 52.05 -43.88 19.86
N THR A 77 51.26 -43.44 20.84
CA THR A 77 51.05 -44.16 22.09
C THR A 77 50.36 -45.50 21.85
N ILE A 78 49.33 -45.52 21.01
CA ILE A 78 48.62 -46.78 20.69
C ILE A 78 49.57 -47.76 20.01
N ARG A 79 50.38 -47.31 19.04
CA ARG A 79 51.37 -48.17 18.38
C ARG A 79 52.42 -48.72 19.35
N MET A 80 52.88 -47.91 20.31
CA MET A 80 53.78 -48.38 21.38
C MET A 80 53.11 -49.42 22.27
N ASN A 81 51.85 -49.23 22.62
CA ASN A 81 51.09 -50.19 23.43
C ASN A 81 50.82 -51.49 22.68
N ILE A 82 50.55 -51.42 21.36
CA ILE A 82 50.45 -52.62 20.51
C ILE A 82 51.78 -53.37 20.53
N ALA A 83 52.90 -52.66 20.44
CA ALA A 83 54.22 -53.29 20.41
C ALA A 83 54.58 -54.12 21.64
N VAL A 84 54.00 -53.78 22.79
CA VAL A 84 54.26 -54.45 24.07
C VAL A 84 53.10 -55.37 24.46
N ASN A 85 52.13 -55.63 23.55
CA ASN A 85 50.92 -56.39 23.85
C ASN A 85 50.12 -55.81 25.04
N ALA A 86 50.05 -54.48 25.12
CA ALA A 86 49.37 -53.74 26.17
C ALA A 86 48.19 -52.89 25.65
N ALA A 87 47.89 -52.95 24.34
CA ALA A 87 46.77 -52.23 23.76
C ALA A 87 45.47 -53.04 23.87
N SER A 88 44.39 -52.36 24.27
CA SER A 88 43.05 -52.96 24.22
C SER A 88 42.68 -53.39 22.79
N PRO A 89 42.01 -54.54 22.59
CA PRO A 89 41.49 -54.98 21.29
C PRO A 89 40.66 -53.90 20.57
N LEU A 90 39.94 -53.08 21.32
CA LEU A 90 39.12 -51.99 20.77
C LEU A 90 39.96 -50.80 20.29
N TYR A 91 41.06 -50.46 20.97
CA TYR A 91 42.02 -49.48 20.48
C TYR A 91 42.73 -49.96 19.21
N ILE A 92 43.05 -51.26 19.10
CA ILE A 92 43.63 -51.85 17.89
C ILE A 92 42.68 -51.69 16.71
N ARG A 93 41.40 -52.02 16.91
CA ARG A 93 40.39 -51.92 15.86
C ARG A 93 40.13 -50.47 15.43
N LEU A 94 40.04 -49.55 16.39
CA LEU A 94 39.93 -48.12 16.12
C LEU A 94 41.18 -47.59 15.39
N TYR A 95 42.37 -48.04 15.78
CA TYR A 95 43.64 -47.68 15.14
C TYR A 95 43.64 -48.06 13.66
N LEU A 96 43.31 -49.31 13.34
CA LEU A 96 43.24 -49.80 11.96
C LEU A 96 42.24 -48.99 11.12
N PHE A 97 41.05 -48.73 11.67
CA PHE A 97 40.05 -47.87 11.02
C PHE A 97 40.59 -46.46 10.73
N CYS A 98 41.18 -45.79 11.73
CA CYS A 98 41.70 -44.43 11.53
C CYS A 98 42.86 -44.39 10.52
N ARG A 99 43.70 -45.43 10.46
CA ARG A 99 44.75 -45.57 9.43
C ARG A 99 44.16 -45.72 8.03
N GLN A 100 43.13 -46.54 7.86
CA GLN A 100 42.42 -46.68 6.59
C GLN A 100 41.80 -45.34 6.14
N VAL A 101 41.14 -44.64 7.06
CA VAL A 101 40.50 -43.34 6.80
C VAL A 101 41.54 -42.27 6.45
N ALA A 102 42.67 -42.20 7.16
CA ALA A 102 43.74 -41.24 6.86
C ALA A 102 44.35 -41.45 5.47
N ILE A 103 44.53 -42.70 5.05
CA ILE A 103 44.99 -43.02 3.69
C ILE A 103 43.96 -42.57 2.65
N LEU A 104 42.67 -42.87 2.88
CA LEU A 104 41.60 -42.46 1.97
C LEU A 104 41.44 -40.94 1.86
N HIS A 105 41.63 -40.19 2.96
CA HIS A 105 41.69 -38.73 2.92
C HIS A 105 42.88 -38.24 2.09
N THR A 106 44.04 -38.86 2.22
CA THR A 106 45.24 -38.54 1.40
C THR A 106 44.98 -38.79 -0.09
N MET A 107 44.11 -39.74 -0.42
CA MET A 107 43.71 -40.06 -1.79
C MET A 107 42.54 -39.23 -2.31
N HIS A 108 42.03 -38.28 -1.53
CA HIS A 108 40.82 -37.50 -1.81
C HIS A 108 39.55 -38.34 -2.07
N LYS A 109 39.46 -39.55 -1.48
CA LYS A 109 38.33 -40.49 -1.65
C LYS A 109 37.30 -40.36 -0.51
N HIS A 110 36.74 -39.17 -0.30
CA HIS A 110 35.84 -38.84 0.83
C HIS A 110 34.55 -39.66 0.87
N GLU A 111 33.99 -39.99 -0.30
CA GLU A 111 32.82 -40.89 -0.36
C GLU A 111 33.17 -42.27 0.22
N SER A 112 34.38 -42.77 -0.03
CA SER A 112 34.84 -44.04 0.51
C SER A 112 35.10 -43.98 2.01
N VAL A 113 35.60 -42.84 2.52
CA VAL A 113 35.73 -42.58 3.96
C VAL A 113 34.36 -42.69 4.62
N ALA A 114 33.38 -41.93 4.14
CA ALA A 114 32.06 -41.88 4.73
C ALA A 114 31.34 -43.24 4.66
N LYS A 115 31.45 -43.98 3.55
CA LYS A 115 30.89 -45.34 3.41
C LYS A 115 31.51 -46.33 4.39
N ARG A 116 32.84 -46.31 4.56
CA ARG A 116 33.51 -47.18 5.53
C ARG A 116 33.11 -46.83 6.97
N SER A 117 32.99 -45.55 7.29
CA SER A 117 32.50 -45.07 8.59
C SER A 117 31.08 -45.56 8.88
N LEU A 118 30.17 -45.55 7.91
CA LEU A 118 28.80 -46.05 8.10
C LEU A 118 28.73 -47.54 8.45
N VAL A 119 29.72 -48.34 8.01
CA VAL A 119 29.81 -49.76 8.36
C VAL A 119 30.49 -49.94 9.71
N PHE A 120 31.59 -49.24 9.95
CA PHE A 120 32.42 -49.39 11.15
C PHE A 120 31.73 -48.86 12.41
N LEU A 121 31.18 -47.64 12.38
CA LEU A 121 30.68 -46.96 13.58
C LEU A 121 29.57 -47.75 14.31
N PRO A 122 28.54 -48.30 13.63
CA PRO A 122 27.51 -49.09 14.31
C PRO A 122 28.07 -50.39 14.92
N GLN A 123 29.02 -51.04 14.25
CA GLN A 123 29.65 -52.27 14.74
C GLN A 123 30.53 -51.98 15.96
N PHE A 124 31.32 -50.92 15.91
CA PHE A 124 32.19 -50.52 17.02
C PHE A 124 31.36 -50.05 18.23
N MET A 125 30.27 -49.31 18.00
CA MET A 125 29.32 -48.96 19.06
C MET A 125 28.74 -50.20 19.75
N GLN A 126 28.39 -51.25 19.00
CA GLN A 126 27.90 -52.50 19.57
C GLN A 126 28.96 -53.19 20.44
N LEU A 127 30.23 -53.17 20.04
CA LEU A 127 31.32 -53.70 20.87
C LEU A 127 31.52 -52.88 22.14
N LEU A 128 31.47 -51.54 22.06
CA LEU A 128 31.55 -50.68 23.24
C LEU A 128 30.39 -50.90 24.22
N GLN A 129 29.20 -51.27 23.71
CA GLN A 129 28.04 -51.58 24.54
C GLN A 129 28.15 -52.92 25.30
N GLN A 130 29.11 -53.77 24.94
CA GLN A 130 29.36 -55.03 25.65
C GLN A 130 30.26 -54.83 26.88
N LEU A 131 30.91 -53.67 27.01
CA LEU A 131 31.75 -53.32 28.15
C LEU A 131 30.92 -52.92 29.38
N GLU A 132 31.48 -53.09 30.57
CA GLU A 132 30.88 -52.65 31.84
C GLU A 132 31.01 -51.13 32.07
N ILE A 133 30.68 -50.32 31.06
CA ILE A 133 30.73 -48.85 31.09
C ILE A 133 29.31 -48.25 31.07
N PRO A 134 29.13 -46.99 31.52
CA PRO A 134 27.85 -46.31 31.44
C PRO A 134 27.23 -46.40 30.02
N PRO A 135 25.95 -46.81 29.89
CA PRO A 135 25.34 -47.09 28.59
C PRO A 135 25.22 -45.86 27.67
N ALA A 136 25.37 -44.67 28.24
CA ALA A 136 25.42 -43.42 27.48
C ALA A 136 26.74 -43.22 26.73
N LEU A 137 27.88 -43.71 27.24
CA LEU A 137 29.20 -43.43 26.66
C LEU A 137 29.38 -44.01 25.25
N PRO A 138 29.01 -45.29 24.97
CA PRO A 138 29.04 -45.81 23.60
C PRO A 138 28.18 -45.01 22.61
N LEU A 139 27.02 -44.53 23.06
CA LEU A 139 26.10 -43.74 22.24
C LEU A 139 26.68 -42.34 21.96
N GLN A 140 27.25 -41.69 22.98
CA GLN A 140 27.93 -40.40 22.87
C GLN A 140 29.12 -40.47 21.91
N TRP A 141 29.95 -41.51 22.06
CA TRP A 141 31.07 -41.77 21.17
C TRP A 141 30.61 -41.91 19.72
N ALA A 142 29.58 -42.72 19.46
CA ALA A 142 29.10 -42.97 18.10
C ALA A 142 28.53 -41.71 17.43
N ILE A 143 27.84 -40.85 18.19
CA ILE A 143 27.34 -39.54 17.70
C ILE A 143 28.53 -38.65 17.36
N GLY A 144 29.47 -38.48 18.28
CA GLY A 144 30.66 -37.66 18.06
C GLY A 144 31.47 -38.15 16.86
N ALA A 145 31.69 -39.46 16.75
CA ALA A 145 32.43 -40.07 15.66
C ALA A 145 31.76 -39.84 14.29
N ALA A 146 30.44 -39.98 14.21
CA ALA A 146 29.70 -39.71 12.98
C ALA A 146 29.78 -38.23 12.57
N LEU A 147 29.73 -37.31 13.53
CA LEU A 147 29.87 -35.87 13.28
C LEU A 147 31.29 -35.49 12.87
N ALA A 148 32.30 -36.06 13.52
CA ALA A 148 33.70 -35.82 13.16
C ALA A 148 34.00 -36.25 11.71
N VAL A 149 33.48 -37.42 11.30
CA VAL A 149 33.58 -37.90 9.91
C VAL A 149 32.82 -36.99 8.94
N PHE A 150 31.63 -36.51 9.33
CA PHE A 150 30.84 -35.60 8.51
C PHE A 150 31.61 -34.29 8.25
N VAL A 151 32.08 -33.63 9.32
CA VAL A 151 32.82 -32.37 9.23
C VAL A 151 34.10 -32.55 8.40
N SER A 152 34.84 -33.65 8.58
CA SER A 152 36.08 -33.90 7.82
C SER A 152 35.86 -34.11 6.31
N CYS A 153 34.63 -34.37 5.87
CA CYS A 153 34.26 -34.59 4.47
C CYS A 153 33.40 -33.46 3.89
N GLU A 154 32.94 -32.51 4.72
CA GLU A 154 32.05 -31.42 4.29
C GLU A 154 32.81 -30.38 3.45
N ASP A 155 34.05 -30.06 3.83
CA ASP A 155 34.87 -29.05 3.15
C ASP A 155 35.06 -29.38 1.67
N GLU A 156 35.28 -30.65 1.31
CA GLU A 156 35.33 -31.02 -0.11
C GLU A 156 33.97 -30.93 -0.79
N LEU A 157 32.85 -31.27 -0.13
CA LEU A 157 31.53 -31.13 -0.73
C LEU A 157 31.27 -29.65 -1.11
N GLN A 158 31.71 -28.71 -0.27
CA GLN A 158 31.61 -27.27 -0.56
C GLN A 158 32.54 -26.85 -1.72
N GLN A 159 33.76 -27.38 -1.79
CA GLN A 159 34.70 -27.14 -2.89
C GLN A 159 34.25 -27.77 -4.22
N PHE A 160 33.63 -28.94 -4.20
CA PHE A 160 33.05 -29.59 -5.38
C PHE A 160 31.88 -28.77 -5.94
N LYS A 161 31.00 -28.25 -5.07
CA LYS A 161 29.88 -27.38 -5.47
C LYS A 161 30.33 -26.07 -6.13
N SER A 162 31.48 -25.52 -5.72
CA SER A 162 32.02 -24.27 -6.30
C SER A 162 32.78 -24.49 -7.61
N THR A 163 33.37 -25.66 -7.82
CA THR A 163 34.20 -25.96 -8.99
C THR A 163 33.45 -26.64 -10.14
N ASN A 164 32.44 -27.46 -9.88
CA ASN A 164 31.64 -28.17 -10.88
C ASN A 164 30.13 -28.12 -10.58
N PRO A 165 29.35 -27.23 -11.22
CA PRO A 165 27.91 -27.08 -10.97
C PRO A 165 27.02 -28.12 -11.67
N THR A 166 27.58 -29.17 -12.28
CA THR A 166 26.84 -30.26 -12.96
C THR A 166 26.87 -31.57 -12.15
N PRO A 167 25.85 -32.45 -12.26
CA PRO A 167 25.36 -33.21 -11.11
C PRO A 167 26.04 -34.59 -10.98
N GLU A 168 27.17 -34.65 -10.29
CA GLU A 168 27.60 -35.87 -9.58
C GLU A 168 27.77 -35.74 -8.03
N PRO A 169 27.36 -34.66 -7.31
CA PRO A 169 27.53 -34.57 -5.85
C PRO A 169 26.52 -35.41 -5.06
N GLY A 170 25.62 -36.13 -5.74
CA GLY A 170 24.54 -36.89 -5.10
C GLY A 170 25.05 -38.08 -4.27
N SER A 171 26.14 -38.74 -4.67
CA SER A 171 26.65 -39.91 -3.95
C SER A 171 27.27 -39.53 -2.61
N LEU A 172 28.17 -38.54 -2.57
CA LEU A 172 28.78 -38.06 -1.34
C LEU A 172 27.72 -37.44 -0.41
N SER A 173 26.83 -36.59 -0.94
CA SER A 173 25.78 -35.98 -0.12
C SER A 173 24.82 -37.00 0.48
N LEU A 174 24.50 -38.09 -0.24
CA LEU A 174 23.70 -39.19 0.30
C LEU A 174 24.39 -39.87 1.48
N VAL A 175 25.67 -40.22 1.35
CA VAL A 175 26.43 -40.95 2.38
C VAL A 175 26.64 -40.06 3.61
N LEU A 176 26.86 -38.76 3.43
CA LEU A 176 26.92 -37.79 4.52
C LEU A 176 25.56 -37.62 5.20
N ALA A 177 24.45 -37.62 4.44
CA ALA A 177 23.11 -37.60 5.02
C ALA A 177 22.85 -38.85 5.89
N ASP A 178 23.29 -40.02 5.44
CA ASP A 178 23.17 -41.27 6.20
C ASP A 178 23.99 -41.25 7.49
N LEU A 179 25.18 -40.60 7.50
CA LEU A 179 25.99 -40.42 8.72
C LEU A 179 25.28 -39.53 9.74
N LEU A 180 24.73 -38.40 9.29
CA LEU A 180 23.95 -37.51 10.15
C LEU A 180 22.66 -38.19 10.64
N TYR A 181 22.01 -38.97 9.79
CA TYR A 181 20.84 -39.76 10.17
C TYR A 181 21.17 -40.86 11.19
N LEU A 182 22.34 -41.50 11.06
CA LEU A 182 22.87 -42.42 12.06
C LEU A 182 23.07 -41.71 13.40
N ALA A 183 23.75 -40.55 13.41
CA ALA A 183 23.96 -39.74 14.60
C ALA A 183 22.62 -39.37 15.25
N ARG A 184 21.64 -38.91 14.47
CA ARG A 184 20.28 -38.63 14.93
C ARG A 184 19.60 -39.84 15.55
N ARG A 185 19.68 -41.01 14.90
CA ARG A 185 19.06 -42.26 15.38
C ARG A 185 19.68 -42.72 16.70
N VAL A 186 20.99 -42.59 16.85
CA VAL A 186 21.71 -42.91 18.09
C VAL A 186 21.37 -41.91 19.19
N TRP A 187 21.28 -40.62 18.86
CA TRP A 187 20.89 -39.56 19.81
C TRP A 187 19.52 -39.83 20.44
N ARG A 188 18.52 -40.25 19.65
CA ARG A 188 17.18 -40.58 20.17
C ARG A 188 17.15 -41.77 21.15
N LYS A 189 18.24 -42.56 21.23
CA LYS A 189 18.38 -43.68 22.17
C LYS A 189 19.08 -43.27 23.47
N LEU A 190 19.61 -42.05 23.57
CA LEU A 190 20.28 -41.59 24.79
C LEU A 190 19.29 -41.48 25.96
N PRO A 191 19.69 -41.88 27.18
CA PRO A 191 18.87 -41.72 28.37
C PRO A 191 18.68 -40.24 28.75
N PRO A 192 17.54 -39.88 29.39
CA PRO A 192 17.25 -38.50 29.82
C PRO A 192 18.22 -37.98 30.91
N ILE A 193 18.31 -36.65 30.98
CA ILE A 193 19.40 -35.76 31.44
C ILE A 193 19.76 -35.84 32.96
N ALA A 194 19.38 -36.87 33.71
CA ALA A 194 19.48 -36.85 35.18
C ALA A 194 20.91 -36.95 35.78
N THR A 195 21.93 -37.34 35.01
CA THR A 195 23.32 -37.46 35.51
C THR A 195 24.30 -36.80 34.55
N ARG A 196 24.37 -35.47 34.57
CA ARG A 196 25.37 -34.70 33.82
C ARG A 196 26.35 -34.04 34.79
N ASN A 197 27.51 -34.66 34.99
CA ASN A 197 28.68 -33.90 35.42
C ASN A 197 29.27 -33.24 34.16
N PRO A 198 29.40 -31.90 34.10
CA PRO A 198 29.91 -31.21 32.93
C PRO A 198 31.42 -31.42 32.83
N SER A 199 31.85 -32.46 32.11
CA SER A 199 33.21 -32.54 31.63
C SER A 199 33.34 -31.69 30.36
N LYS A 200 34.49 -31.01 30.20
CA LYS A 200 34.79 -30.02 29.14
C LYS A 200 34.99 -30.64 27.75
N HIS A 201 34.27 -31.71 27.39
CA HIS A 201 34.52 -32.43 26.15
C HIS A 201 33.59 -31.98 25.02
N TRP A 202 34.13 -31.94 23.79
CA TRP A 202 33.51 -31.38 22.59
C TRP A 202 32.16 -32.03 22.22
N TYR A 203 31.95 -33.31 22.55
CA TYR A 203 30.67 -33.99 22.29
C TYR A 203 29.59 -33.68 23.33
N PHE A 204 29.89 -33.02 24.46
CA PHE A 204 28.86 -32.59 25.43
C PHE A 204 27.95 -31.51 24.82
N ALA A 205 28.51 -30.64 23.97
CA ALA A 205 27.73 -29.72 23.14
C ALA A 205 26.79 -30.48 22.20
N CYS A 206 27.19 -31.65 21.69
CA CYS A 206 26.34 -32.50 20.85
C CYS A 206 25.20 -33.22 21.62
N LEU A 207 25.15 -33.09 22.96
CA LEU A 207 24.11 -33.68 23.82
C LEU A 207 23.00 -32.70 24.19
N GLU A 208 23.09 -31.44 23.77
CA GLU A 208 22.01 -30.47 23.92
C GLU A 208 20.83 -30.82 22.98
N LEU A 209 19.61 -30.45 23.38
CA LEU A 209 18.41 -30.69 22.58
C LEU A 209 18.46 -29.91 21.25
N GLU A 210 19.08 -28.73 21.27
CA GLU A 210 19.30 -27.88 20.10
C GLU A 210 20.19 -28.58 19.05
N SER A 211 21.19 -29.33 19.50
CA SER A 211 22.08 -30.11 18.63
C SER A 211 21.35 -31.22 17.87
N LEU A 212 20.30 -31.83 18.44
CA LEU A 212 19.45 -32.77 17.70
C LEU A 212 18.76 -32.09 16.52
N HIS A 213 18.26 -30.86 16.72
CA HIS A 213 17.62 -30.09 15.66
C HIS A 213 18.62 -29.79 14.55
N GLU A 214 19.83 -29.33 14.88
CA GLU A 214 20.87 -29.02 13.90
C GLU A 214 21.26 -30.27 13.09
N ILE A 215 21.51 -31.39 13.76
CA ILE A 215 21.84 -32.66 13.08
C ILE A 215 20.69 -33.09 12.15
N THR A 216 19.45 -32.95 12.59
CA THR A 216 18.27 -33.30 11.79
C THR A 216 18.11 -32.38 10.58
N TYR A 217 18.39 -31.08 10.75
CA TYR A 217 18.35 -30.08 9.69
C TYR A 217 19.44 -30.35 8.64
N TRP A 218 20.69 -30.55 9.07
CA TRP A 218 21.80 -30.87 8.17
C TRP A 218 21.58 -32.19 7.41
N ALA A 219 20.96 -33.18 8.05
CA ALA A 219 20.55 -34.42 7.38
C ALA A 219 19.49 -34.14 6.30
N SER A 220 18.47 -33.33 6.61
CA SER A 220 17.45 -32.91 5.64
C SER A 220 18.06 -32.23 4.41
N VAL A 221 18.97 -31.27 4.62
CA VAL A 221 19.65 -30.55 3.54
C VAL A 221 20.48 -31.48 2.65
N ASN A 222 21.23 -32.41 3.24
CA ASN A 222 22.03 -33.37 2.47
C ASN A 222 21.16 -34.39 1.71
N TYR A 223 20.06 -34.86 2.28
CA TYR A 223 19.10 -35.68 1.52
C TYR A 223 18.45 -34.90 0.36
N ALA A 224 18.16 -33.61 0.54
CA ALA A 224 17.64 -32.77 -0.54
C ALA A 224 18.68 -32.61 -1.67
N ASN A 225 19.93 -32.34 -1.32
CA ASN A 225 21.05 -32.26 -2.28
C ASN A 225 21.29 -33.58 -3.02
N ALA A 226 21.03 -34.71 -2.37
CA ALA A 226 21.09 -36.04 -2.97
C ALA A 226 19.85 -36.42 -3.82
N GLY A 227 18.87 -35.52 -3.98
CA GLY A 227 17.62 -35.77 -4.70
C GLY A 227 16.62 -36.68 -3.95
N ARG A 228 16.84 -36.92 -2.65
CA ARG A 228 15.94 -37.71 -1.78
C ARG A 228 14.91 -36.80 -1.10
N HIS A 229 14.09 -36.13 -1.90
CA HIS A 229 13.14 -35.10 -1.44
C HIS A 229 12.15 -35.60 -0.37
N ARG A 230 11.67 -36.86 -0.47
CA ARG A 230 10.79 -37.47 0.54
C ARG A 230 11.39 -37.47 1.95
N MET A 231 12.63 -37.95 2.06
CA MET A 231 13.32 -38.03 3.35
C MET A 231 13.70 -36.64 3.85
N ALA A 232 14.10 -35.75 2.95
CA ALA A 232 14.40 -34.37 3.28
C ALA A 232 13.18 -33.62 3.85
N ALA A 233 12.02 -33.75 3.21
CA ALA A 233 10.77 -33.14 3.65
C ALA A 233 10.29 -33.70 5.00
N TYR A 234 10.40 -35.02 5.21
CA TYR A 234 10.10 -35.65 6.50
C TYR A 234 11.02 -35.14 7.62
N LEU A 235 12.34 -35.06 7.40
CA LEU A 235 13.25 -34.56 8.42
C LEU A 235 13.07 -33.06 8.66
N GLY A 236 12.76 -32.29 7.61
CA GLY A 236 12.44 -30.86 7.70
C GLY A 236 11.22 -30.60 8.59
N SER A 237 10.17 -31.41 8.48
CA SER A 237 9.00 -31.26 9.34
C SER A 237 9.26 -31.61 10.80
N GLN A 238 10.16 -32.57 11.07
CA GLN A 238 10.61 -32.86 12.44
C GLN A 238 11.37 -31.66 13.05
N CYS A 239 12.07 -30.87 12.23
CA CYS A 239 12.70 -29.63 12.67
C CYS A 239 11.72 -28.47 12.90
N ALA A 240 10.51 -28.52 12.32
CA ALA A 240 9.55 -27.42 12.42
C ALA A 240 9.20 -27.06 13.88
N GLN A 241 9.16 -28.05 14.78
CA GLN A 241 8.89 -27.85 16.21
C GLN A 241 9.90 -26.93 16.92
N TYR A 242 11.09 -26.76 16.35
CA TYR A 242 12.20 -26.00 16.92
C TYR A 242 12.60 -24.79 16.07
N SER A 243 11.94 -24.58 14.93
CA SER A 243 12.20 -23.46 14.02
C SER A 243 11.43 -22.23 14.45
N LYS A 244 12.00 -21.04 14.22
CA LYS A 244 11.29 -19.76 14.33
C LYS A 244 10.21 -19.59 13.26
N THR A 245 10.33 -20.31 12.15
CA THR A 245 9.39 -20.27 11.00
C THR A 245 8.97 -21.69 10.63
N PRO A 246 8.10 -22.33 11.44
CA PRO A 246 7.68 -23.72 11.24
C PRO A 246 6.92 -23.93 9.92
N SER A 247 6.18 -22.91 9.48
CA SER A 247 5.31 -22.91 8.30
C SER A 247 6.02 -23.32 7.00
N ASN A 248 7.22 -22.79 6.72
CA ASN A 248 7.95 -23.11 5.50
C ASN A 248 8.43 -24.57 5.41
N LEU A 249 8.84 -25.16 6.53
CA LEU A 249 9.32 -26.54 6.57
C LEU A 249 8.16 -27.53 6.45
N LEU A 250 7.02 -27.21 7.06
CA LEU A 250 5.79 -27.98 6.97
C LEU A 250 5.16 -27.90 5.59
N LEU A 251 5.21 -26.74 4.93
CA LEU A 251 4.72 -26.56 3.55
C LEU A 251 5.41 -27.53 2.59
N LYS A 252 6.74 -27.61 2.63
CA LYS A 252 7.50 -28.57 1.80
C LYS A 252 7.11 -30.02 2.06
N GLN A 253 6.71 -30.36 3.29
CA GLN A 253 6.21 -31.69 3.60
C GLN A 253 4.83 -31.94 2.98
N VAL A 254 3.91 -30.98 3.10
CA VAL A 254 2.57 -31.06 2.51
C VAL A 254 2.66 -31.21 0.99
N GLU A 255 3.45 -30.37 0.32
CA GLU A 255 3.68 -30.42 -1.13
C GLU A 255 4.23 -31.78 -1.57
N GLN A 256 5.24 -32.30 -0.87
CA GLN A 256 5.83 -33.60 -1.21
C GLN A 256 4.85 -34.76 -1.00
N VAL A 257 4.08 -34.72 0.08
CA VAL A 257 3.06 -35.74 0.40
C VAL A 257 1.89 -35.70 -0.60
N GLU A 258 1.53 -34.51 -1.09
CA GLU A 258 0.54 -34.32 -2.16
C GLU A 258 1.04 -34.89 -3.49
N LEU A 259 2.27 -34.56 -3.88
CA LEU A 259 2.93 -35.10 -5.09
C LEU A 259 2.99 -36.64 -5.07
N ASP A 260 3.25 -37.22 -3.90
CA ASP A 260 3.33 -38.67 -3.71
C ASP A 260 1.97 -39.33 -3.46
N GLN A 261 0.88 -38.57 -3.36
CA GLN A 261 -0.48 -39.03 -3.10
C GLN A 261 -0.60 -39.87 -1.81
N TRP A 262 0.16 -39.51 -0.77
CA TRP A 262 0.17 -40.20 0.52
C TRP A 262 -0.88 -39.61 1.47
N TRP A 263 -2.15 -39.86 1.16
CA TRP A 263 -3.30 -39.20 1.80
C TRP A 263 -3.41 -39.42 3.32
N ASP A 264 -2.98 -40.57 3.84
CA ASP A 264 -2.95 -40.84 5.29
C ASP A 264 -2.03 -39.88 6.06
N LEU A 265 -0.92 -39.46 5.43
CA LEU A 265 0.03 -38.50 6.00
C LEU A 265 -0.33 -37.05 5.63
N PHE A 266 -1.05 -36.87 4.53
CA PHE A 266 -1.47 -35.55 4.03
C PHE A 266 -2.35 -34.84 5.05
N GLU A 267 -3.31 -35.54 5.64
CA GLU A 267 -4.22 -35.03 6.66
C GLU A 267 -3.45 -34.49 7.88
N VAL A 268 -2.49 -35.28 8.40
CA VAL A 268 -1.67 -34.92 9.57
C VAL A 268 -0.71 -33.75 9.25
N ALA A 269 -0.09 -33.77 8.07
CA ALA A 269 0.85 -32.72 7.66
C ALA A 269 0.14 -31.37 7.44
N THR A 270 -1.04 -31.40 6.80
CA THR A 270 -1.85 -30.21 6.52
C THR A 270 -2.37 -29.59 7.82
N LEU A 271 -2.78 -30.42 8.78
CA LEU A 271 -3.14 -29.97 10.12
C LEU A 271 -2.01 -29.27 10.86
N ALA A 272 -0.81 -29.86 10.82
CA ALA A 272 0.37 -29.26 11.45
C ALA A 272 0.72 -27.91 10.82
N LEU A 273 0.63 -27.82 9.48
CA LEU A 273 0.85 -26.57 8.75
C LEU A 273 -0.21 -25.51 9.09
N TYR A 274 -1.49 -25.90 9.17
CA TYR A 274 -2.57 -25.03 9.59
C TYR A 274 -2.30 -24.44 10.98
N GLN A 275 -1.97 -25.30 11.96
CA GLN A 275 -1.66 -24.85 13.32
C GLN A 275 -0.47 -23.89 13.35
N ALA A 276 0.54 -24.12 12.52
CA ALA A 276 1.68 -23.22 12.37
C ALA A 276 1.26 -21.85 11.81
N TYR A 277 0.40 -21.80 10.78
CA TYR A 277 -0.09 -20.53 10.24
C TYR A 277 -0.92 -19.73 11.25
N ILE A 278 -1.76 -20.41 12.04
CA ILE A 278 -2.53 -19.76 13.12
C ILE A 278 -1.59 -19.22 14.21
N ALA A 279 -0.56 -19.98 14.60
CA ALA A 279 0.43 -19.53 15.58
C ALA A 279 1.28 -18.35 15.09
N ASP A 280 1.61 -18.33 13.79
CA ASP A 280 2.37 -17.25 13.13
C ASP A 280 1.50 -16.01 12.82
N GLY A 281 0.19 -16.04 13.08
CA GLY A 281 -0.76 -14.95 12.77
C GLY A 281 -1.06 -14.80 11.27
N GLN A 282 -0.75 -15.80 10.45
CA GLN A 282 -0.96 -15.80 9.00
C GLN A 282 -2.29 -16.45 8.63
N PHE A 283 -3.40 -15.84 9.05
CA PHE A 283 -4.76 -16.38 8.85
C PHE A 283 -5.13 -16.53 7.36
N ASP A 284 -4.62 -15.66 6.48
CA ASP A 284 -4.88 -15.71 5.04
C ASP A 284 -4.26 -16.96 4.39
N ASN A 285 -3.05 -17.34 4.83
CA ASN A 285 -2.38 -18.54 4.36
C ASN A 285 -3.08 -19.80 4.89
N ALA A 286 -3.57 -19.78 6.14
CA ALA A 286 -4.41 -20.84 6.68
C ALA A 286 -5.72 -21.00 5.89
N ALA A 287 -6.38 -19.88 5.55
CA ALA A 287 -7.62 -19.90 4.77
C ALA A 287 -7.40 -20.43 3.34
N ASN A 288 -6.32 -20.00 2.67
CA ASN A 288 -5.95 -20.50 1.35
C ASN A 288 -5.60 -21.99 1.38
N LEU A 289 -4.88 -22.46 2.41
CA LEU A 289 -4.54 -23.87 2.59
C LEU A 289 -5.80 -24.73 2.71
N CYS A 290 -6.76 -24.32 3.56
CA CYS A 290 -8.01 -25.06 3.71
C CYS A 290 -8.85 -25.00 2.43
N LEU A 291 -8.86 -23.88 1.70
CA LEU A 291 -9.58 -23.77 0.43
C LEU A 291 -9.00 -24.69 -0.65
N HIS A 292 -7.67 -24.77 -0.78
CA HIS A 292 -6.98 -25.74 -1.64
C HIS A 292 -7.38 -27.16 -1.28
N TRP A 293 -7.42 -27.49 0.02
CA TRP A 293 -7.82 -28.82 0.47
C TRP A 293 -9.31 -29.14 0.21
N LEU A 294 -10.21 -28.18 0.39
CA LEU A 294 -11.64 -28.34 0.02
C LEU A 294 -11.82 -28.63 -1.47
N GLN A 295 -10.98 -28.04 -2.34
CA GLN A 295 -10.99 -28.36 -3.78
C GLN A 295 -10.53 -29.79 -4.08
N LEU A 296 -9.64 -30.34 -3.25
CA LEU A 296 -9.14 -31.72 -3.34
C LEU A 296 -10.05 -32.74 -2.62
N GLU A 297 -11.03 -32.29 -1.83
CA GLU A 297 -11.95 -33.11 -1.03
C GLU A 297 -12.68 -34.22 -1.83
N PRO A 298 -13.16 -34.00 -3.07
CA PRO A 298 -13.80 -35.04 -3.87
C PRO A 298 -12.90 -36.24 -4.22
N LEU A 299 -11.57 -36.05 -4.19
CA LEU A 299 -10.57 -37.10 -4.40
C LEU A 299 -10.22 -37.79 -3.07
N MET A 300 -10.20 -37.04 -1.97
CA MET A 300 -9.85 -37.50 -0.62
C MET A 300 -10.92 -38.37 0.05
N LEU A 301 -12.20 -38.04 -0.12
CA LEU A 301 -13.34 -38.77 0.46
C LEU A 301 -13.46 -40.22 -0.03
N ARG A 302 -12.76 -40.59 -1.10
CA ARG A 302 -12.69 -41.99 -1.59
C ARG A 302 -11.65 -42.84 -0.85
N ILE A 303 -10.75 -42.23 -0.07
CA ILE A 303 -9.51 -42.88 0.41
C ILE A 303 -9.39 -42.88 1.94
N SER A 304 -9.79 -41.81 2.65
CA SER A 304 -9.80 -41.77 4.12
C SER A 304 -11.11 -41.18 4.67
N PRO A 305 -11.90 -41.94 5.45
CA PRO A 305 -13.17 -41.48 6.04
C PRO A 305 -13.01 -40.73 7.37
N LYS A 306 -11.77 -40.40 7.79
CA LYS A 306 -11.56 -39.59 8.99
C LYS A 306 -11.84 -38.12 8.64
N ASN A 307 -13.05 -37.69 8.99
CA ASN A 307 -13.50 -36.33 8.79
C ASN A 307 -12.70 -35.38 9.67
N LEU A 308 -11.62 -34.82 9.12
CA LEU A 308 -11.28 -33.47 9.52
C LEU A 308 -12.42 -32.56 9.09
N ASN A 309 -12.98 -31.78 10.00
CA ASN A 309 -13.89 -30.70 9.63
C ASN A 309 -13.06 -29.57 9.00
N ILE A 310 -12.48 -29.81 7.82
CA ILE A 310 -11.69 -28.84 7.03
C ILE A 310 -12.53 -27.58 6.82
N HIS A 311 -13.82 -27.77 6.56
CA HIS A 311 -14.79 -26.70 6.46
C HIS A 311 -14.85 -25.85 7.74
N GLN A 312 -14.84 -26.46 8.92
CA GLN A 312 -14.83 -25.73 10.20
C GLN A 312 -13.50 -25.01 10.44
N LEU A 313 -12.36 -25.61 10.10
CA LEU A 313 -11.05 -24.95 10.22
C LEU A 313 -10.92 -23.74 9.30
N TRP A 314 -11.45 -23.86 8.09
CA TRP A 314 -11.53 -22.75 7.15
C TRP A 314 -12.40 -21.62 7.67
N ILE A 315 -13.60 -21.95 8.17
CA ILE A 315 -14.50 -21.01 8.85
C ILE A 315 -13.81 -20.33 10.03
N ASP A 316 -13.12 -21.09 10.88
CA ASP A 316 -12.49 -20.56 12.08
C ASP A 316 -11.33 -19.61 11.71
N SER A 317 -10.63 -19.88 10.59
CA SER A 317 -9.64 -18.94 10.03
C SER A 317 -10.29 -17.65 9.55
N LEU A 318 -11.42 -17.74 8.83
CA LEU A 318 -12.16 -16.56 8.38
C LEU A 318 -12.74 -15.75 9.56
N LYS A 319 -13.17 -16.42 10.63
CA LYS A 319 -13.61 -15.77 11.89
C LYS A 319 -12.48 -15.07 12.63
N GLN A 320 -11.26 -15.62 12.60
CA GLN A 320 -10.11 -14.97 13.20
C GLN A 320 -9.60 -13.80 12.38
N CYS A 321 -9.75 -13.86 11.05
CA CYS A 321 -9.74 -12.64 10.24
C CYS A 321 -10.76 -11.67 10.84
N SER A 322 -12.04 -12.11 11.09
CA SER A 322 -13.28 -11.46 11.66
C SER A 322 -13.15 -10.56 12.89
N THR A 323 -12.11 -10.72 13.69
CA THR A 323 -12.06 -10.11 15.03
C THR A 323 -10.94 -9.10 15.25
N LEU A 324 -10.04 -8.90 14.27
CA LEU A 324 -8.91 -7.97 14.37
C LEU A 324 -9.25 -6.63 13.69
N ASP A 325 -9.05 -5.53 14.42
CA ASP A 325 -9.42 -4.13 14.14
C ASP A 325 -9.39 -3.61 12.69
N SER A 326 -10.40 -2.80 12.33
CA SER A 326 -10.53 -1.66 11.38
C SER A 326 -9.77 -1.56 10.04
N HIS A 327 -8.90 -2.50 9.66
CA HIS A 327 -8.15 -2.53 8.40
C HIS A 327 -8.57 -3.66 7.44
N TRP A 328 -9.78 -4.15 7.67
CA TRP A 328 -10.48 -5.29 7.08
C TRP A 328 -10.47 -5.47 5.57
N ASN A 329 -10.43 -4.39 4.80
CA ASN A 329 -10.95 -4.45 3.44
C ASN A 329 -10.00 -5.09 2.40
N SER A 330 -8.88 -5.72 2.80
CA SER A 330 -7.84 -6.12 1.84
C SER A 330 -7.51 -7.62 1.73
N ASN A 331 -7.91 -8.49 2.68
CA ASN A 331 -7.31 -9.82 2.73
C ASN A 331 -8.16 -10.98 2.16
N VAL A 332 -9.49 -10.89 2.16
CA VAL A 332 -10.37 -11.96 1.61
C VAL A 332 -11.17 -11.46 0.41
N ILE A 333 -11.94 -10.38 0.60
CA ILE A 333 -12.73 -9.73 -0.44
C ILE A 333 -12.50 -8.22 -0.35
N GLU A 334 -12.03 -7.61 -1.44
CA GLU A 334 -11.82 -6.17 -1.55
C GLU A 334 -12.92 -5.53 -2.43
N VAL A 335 -13.67 -4.58 -1.87
CA VAL A 335 -14.70 -3.82 -2.61
C VAL A 335 -14.07 -2.50 -3.08
N LEU A 336 -14.12 -2.25 -4.40
CA LEU A 336 -13.48 -1.09 -5.00
C LEU A 336 -14.41 0.13 -5.07
N SER A 337 -13.82 1.33 -4.91
CA SER A 337 -14.51 2.63 -4.89
C SER A 337 -15.23 3.01 -6.19
N THR A 338 -15.01 2.28 -7.29
CA THR A 338 -15.65 2.53 -8.59
C THR A 338 -17.05 1.91 -8.73
N SER A 339 -17.63 1.38 -7.65
CA SER A 339 -18.98 0.80 -7.65
C SER A 339 -20.02 1.89 -7.96
N LYS A 340 -21.01 1.60 -8.82
CA LYS A 340 -21.99 2.58 -9.34
C LYS A 340 -23.42 2.14 -9.08
N VAL A 341 -24.28 3.08 -8.70
CA VAL A 341 -25.73 2.88 -8.60
C VAL A 341 -26.43 3.64 -9.72
N THR A 342 -27.16 2.91 -10.57
CA THR A 342 -27.99 3.48 -11.65
C THR A 342 -29.31 2.72 -11.70
N MET A 343 -30.34 3.20 -11.00
CA MET A 343 -31.64 2.52 -10.91
C MET A 343 -32.17 2.11 -12.29
N PRO A 344 -32.65 0.87 -12.46
CA PRO A 344 -32.87 -0.18 -11.46
C PRO A 344 -31.63 -1.06 -11.16
N ASN A 345 -30.45 -0.76 -11.70
CA ASN A 345 -29.27 -1.62 -11.62
C ASN A 345 -28.17 -1.06 -10.70
N VAL A 346 -27.66 -1.89 -9.80
CA VAL A 346 -26.47 -1.60 -8.99
C VAL A 346 -25.31 -2.45 -9.48
N PHE A 347 -24.15 -1.85 -9.73
CA PHE A 347 -22.94 -2.55 -10.13
C PHE A 347 -21.93 -2.50 -8.99
N LEU A 348 -21.67 -3.65 -8.39
CA LEU A 348 -20.68 -3.81 -7.34
C LEU A 348 -19.41 -4.43 -7.94
N ARG A 349 -18.26 -3.77 -7.73
CA ARG A 349 -16.97 -4.27 -8.19
C ARG A 349 -16.21 -4.91 -7.03
N ILE A 350 -16.11 -6.23 -7.06
CA ILE A 350 -15.47 -7.04 -6.02
C ILE A 350 -14.19 -7.67 -6.57
N LYS A 351 -13.10 -7.65 -5.80
CA LYS A 351 -11.90 -8.45 -6.03
C LYS A 351 -11.79 -9.54 -4.98
N ASN A 352 -11.61 -10.79 -5.44
CA ASN A 352 -11.28 -11.92 -4.57
C ASN A 352 -9.77 -11.88 -4.28
N CYS A 353 -9.38 -11.74 -3.01
CA CYS A 353 -7.99 -11.69 -2.60
C CYS A 353 -7.42 -13.09 -2.31
N LEU A 354 -8.24 -14.13 -2.34
CA LEU A 354 -7.81 -15.53 -2.26
C LEU A 354 -7.26 -16.01 -3.61
N LEU A 355 -6.34 -16.98 -3.56
CA LEU A 355 -5.75 -17.58 -4.75
C LEU A 355 -6.76 -18.43 -5.54
N GLY A 356 -7.68 -19.09 -4.84
CA GLY A 356 -8.72 -19.91 -5.45
C GLY A 356 -10.02 -19.16 -5.71
N SER A 357 -10.84 -19.69 -6.62
CA SER A 357 -12.20 -19.18 -6.84
C SER A 357 -13.08 -19.38 -5.60
N LEU A 358 -13.83 -18.33 -5.25
CA LEU A 358 -14.75 -18.33 -4.12
C LEU A 358 -16.19 -18.37 -4.64
N HIS A 359 -16.98 -19.35 -4.19
CA HIS A 359 -18.41 -19.44 -4.49
C HIS A 359 -19.21 -18.92 -3.30
N LEU A 360 -20.03 -17.90 -3.52
CA LEU A 360 -20.95 -17.37 -2.52
C LEU A 360 -22.37 -17.83 -2.87
N ASP A 361 -23.03 -18.48 -1.91
CA ASP A 361 -24.42 -18.95 -2.07
C ASP A 361 -25.37 -17.75 -2.17
N ARG A 362 -25.12 -16.71 -1.37
CA ARG A 362 -25.94 -15.49 -1.34
C ARG A 362 -25.10 -14.28 -0.96
N LEU A 363 -25.30 -13.19 -1.66
CA LEU A 363 -24.74 -11.88 -1.34
C LEU A 363 -25.89 -10.89 -1.18
N GLN A 364 -25.96 -10.23 -0.03
CA GLN A 364 -26.95 -9.23 0.30
C GLN A 364 -26.29 -7.87 0.50
N LEU A 365 -26.90 -6.85 -0.10
CA LEU A 365 -26.58 -5.45 0.10
C LEU A 365 -27.63 -4.85 1.03
N SER A 366 -27.18 -4.21 2.11
CA SER A 366 -28.06 -3.39 2.96
C SER A 366 -27.90 -1.91 2.61
N PHE A 367 -29.02 -1.26 2.34
CA PHE A 367 -29.10 0.19 2.13
C PHE A 367 -29.79 0.84 3.32
N LYS A 368 -29.23 1.96 3.78
CA LYS A 368 -29.80 2.78 4.85
C LYS A 368 -30.17 4.14 4.30
N ARG A 369 -31.35 4.64 4.69
CA ARG A 369 -31.82 5.98 4.35
C ARG A 369 -31.03 7.03 5.12
N LEU A 370 -30.59 8.07 4.43
CA LEU A 370 -29.96 9.26 5.00
C LEU A 370 -31.07 10.19 5.51
N ASP A 371 -31.75 9.81 6.59
CA ASP A 371 -32.74 10.71 7.21
C ASP A 371 -32.01 11.92 7.80
N GLY A 372 -32.38 13.13 7.36
CA GLY A 372 -31.79 14.38 7.84
C GLY A 372 -31.98 14.54 9.35
N VAL A 373 -30.92 14.32 10.13
CA VAL A 373 -30.84 14.68 11.55
C VAL A 373 -30.48 16.17 11.68
N ALA A 374 -31.24 17.04 11.04
CA ALA A 374 -31.22 18.46 11.31
C ALA A 374 -32.67 18.97 11.30
N ASP A 375 -33.08 19.59 12.41
CA ASP A 375 -34.37 20.25 12.64
C ASP A 375 -35.55 19.41 13.12
N LEU A 376 -35.38 18.71 14.24
CA LEU A 376 -36.49 18.47 15.20
C LEU A 376 -36.08 18.86 16.63
N ALA A 377 -35.75 20.15 16.79
CA ALA A 377 -35.63 20.79 18.09
C ALA A 377 -36.51 22.04 18.13
N THR A 378 -37.83 21.87 18.02
CA THR A 378 -38.89 22.72 18.62
C THR A 378 -40.25 22.34 18.05
N ILE A 379 -40.92 21.37 18.68
CA ILE A 379 -42.38 21.36 18.72
C ILE A 379 -42.76 21.37 20.19
N SER A 380 -43.32 22.50 20.60
CA SER A 380 -43.89 22.76 21.90
C SER A 380 -44.95 21.73 22.27
N GLN A 381 -44.95 21.37 23.55
CA GLN A 381 -46.01 20.64 24.21
C GLN A 381 -47.36 21.28 23.93
N ASP A 382 -48.32 20.51 23.40
CA ASP A 382 -49.63 20.48 24.01
C ASP A 382 -50.38 19.18 23.68
N ASN A 383 -51.01 18.64 24.72
CA ASN A 383 -51.98 17.54 24.74
C ASN A 383 -51.48 16.10 24.46
N GLY A 384 -50.80 15.55 25.46
CA GLY A 384 -51.22 14.29 26.11
C GLY A 384 -51.55 13.09 25.23
N LYS A 385 -50.53 12.50 24.60
CA LYS A 385 -50.37 11.05 24.34
C LYS A 385 -48.94 10.80 23.88
N THR A 386 -48.10 10.31 24.80
CA THR A 386 -46.71 9.93 24.53
C THR A 386 -46.68 8.65 23.68
N LEU A 387 -46.36 8.79 22.38
CA LEU A 387 -45.79 7.71 21.57
C LEU A 387 -44.27 7.79 21.71
N HIS A 388 -43.63 6.68 22.10
CA HIS A 388 -42.19 6.57 22.26
C HIS A 388 -41.47 6.60 20.90
N PRO A 389 -40.33 7.29 20.76
CA PRO A 389 -39.53 7.32 19.52
C PRO A 389 -38.67 6.06 19.33
N SER A 390 -39.21 4.88 19.65
CA SER A 390 -38.57 3.57 19.46
C SER A 390 -39.17 2.74 18.31
N ASP A 391 -40.22 3.24 17.65
CA ASP A 391 -41.00 2.46 16.68
C ASP A 391 -40.76 2.85 15.21
N ILE A 392 -39.81 3.75 14.91
CA ILE A 392 -39.41 4.06 13.53
C ILE A 392 -38.01 3.47 13.30
N THR A 393 -37.98 2.20 12.92
CA THR A 393 -36.75 1.61 12.36
C THR A 393 -36.48 2.27 11.01
N PRO A 394 -35.27 2.80 10.75
CA PRO A 394 -34.94 3.34 9.42
C PRO A 394 -35.10 2.20 8.41
N ALA A 395 -35.85 2.43 7.34
CA ALA A 395 -36.16 1.41 6.34
C ALA A 395 -34.86 0.84 5.74
N LEU A 396 -34.44 -0.32 6.22
CA LEU A 396 -33.27 -1.03 5.72
C LEU A 396 -33.71 -1.82 4.48
N VAL A 397 -33.27 -1.38 3.32
CA VAL A 397 -33.65 -2.03 2.05
C VAL A 397 -32.58 -3.05 1.72
N VAL A 398 -32.98 -4.33 1.61
CA VAL A 398 -32.06 -5.45 1.35
C VAL A 398 -32.23 -5.92 -0.09
N VAL A 399 -31.15 -5.87 -0.86
CA VAL A 399 -31.10 -6.41 -2.24
C VAL A 399 -30.18 -7.62 -2.23
N GLN A 400 -30.59 -8.71 -2.86
CA GLN A 400 -29.86 -9.96 -2.80
C GLN A 400 -29.62 -10.56 -4.17
N ARG A 401 -28.54 -11.32 -4.26
CA ARG A 401 -28.22 -12.17 -5.40
C ARG A 401 -27.67 -13.51 -4.90
N GLU A 402 -28.07 -14.57 -5.58
CA GLU A 402 -27.67 -15.94 -5.27
C GLU A 402 -26.64 -16.42 -6.31
N ASP A 403 -25.85 -17.42 -5.95
CA ASP A 403 -24.86 -18.11 -6.79
C ASP A 403 -23.86 -17.18 -7.48
N ILE A 404 -22.96 -16.59 -6.68
CA ILE A 404 -21.92 -15.68 -7.17
C ILE A 404 -20.57 -16.40 -7.18
N HIS A 405 -19.95 -16.44 -8.35
CA HIS A 405 -18.62 -17.01 -8.53
C HIS A 405 -17.58 -15.90 -8.68
N LEU A 406 -16.69 -15.77 -7.70
CA LEU A 406 -15.57 -14.83 -7.73
C LEU A 406 -14.28 -15.57 -8.11
N ALA A 407 -13.79 -15.40 -9.33
CA ALA A 407 -12.55 -16.05 -9.77
C ALA A 407 -11.32 -15.45 -9.03
N GLY A 408 -10.39 -16.31 -8.62
CA GLY A 408 -9.25 -15.96 -7.74
C GLY A 408 -8.40 -14.83 -8.30
N SER A 409 -8.05 -13.84 -7.47
CA SER A 409 -7.33 -12.60 -7.81
C SER A 409 -7.96 -11.71 -8.90
N THR A 410 -9.08 -12.10 -9.50
CA THR A 410 -9.74 -11.33 -10.55
C THR A 410 -10.79 -10.40 -9.98
N LEU A 411 -11.00 -9.30 -10.70
CA LEU A 411 -11.96 -8.27 -10.38
C LEU A 411 -13.26 -8.59 -11.13
N SER A 412 -14.33 -8.79 -10.36
CA SER A 412 -15.64 -9.23 -10.82
C SER A 412 -16.66 -8.11 -10.66
N ASP A 413 -17.38 -7.80 -11.74
CA ASP A 413 -18.48 -6.83 -11.74
C ASP A 413 -19.80 -7.58 -11.55
N ILE A 414 -20.46 -7.38 -10.41
CA ILE A 414 -21.70 -8.06 -10.03
C ILE A 414 -22.88 -7.07 -10.17
N PRO A 415 -23.76 -7.26 -11.17
CA PRO A 415 -25.00 -6.52 -11.25
C PRO A 415 -26.04 -7.02 -10.24
N PHE A 416 -26.78 -6.11 -9.64
CA PHE A 416 -28.00 -6.36 -8.87
C PHE A 416 -29.16 -5.60 -9.52
N THR A 417 -30.32 -6.22 -9.59
CA THR A 417 -31.55 -5.58 -10.08
C THR A 417 -32.46 -5.28 -8.91
N ILE A 418 -32.79 -4.00 -8.74
CA ILE A 418 -33.69 -3.49 -7.72
C ILE A 418 -35.13 -3.55 -8.26
N GLN A 419 -36.06 -4.07 -7.47
CA GLN A 419 -37.47 -4.05 -7.85
C GLN A 419 -38.04 -2.63 -7.71
N PRO A 420 -38.89 -2.17 -8.66
CA PRO A 420 -39.57 -0.89 -8.54
C PRO A 420 -40.48 -0.88 -7.30
N ASN A 421 -40.45 0.21 -6.51
CA ASN A 421 -41.18 0.45 -5.25
C ASN A 421 -40.57 -0.16 -3.96
N LEU A 422 -39.32 -0.67 -3.99
CA LEU A 422 -38.67 -1.14 -2.75
C LEU A 422 -38.16 0.01 -1.86
N PHE A 423 -37.89 1.16 -2.46
CA PHE A 423 -37.39 2.33 -1.78
C PHE A 423 -38.54 3.34 -1.60
N THR A 424 -38.39 4.24 -0.63
CA THR A 424 -39.24 5.42 -0.48
C THR A 424 -38.46 6.65 -0.95
N PRO A 425 -39.09 7.70 -1.50
CA PRO A 425 -38.36 8.87 -1.96
C PRO A 425 -37.40 9.44 -0.91
N GLY A 426 -36.12 9.58 -1.24
CA GLY A 426 -35.06 9.98 -0.31
C GLY A 426 -33.65 9.54 -0.73
N ASP A 427 -32.65 9.96 0.07
CA ASP A 427 -31.25 9.61 -0.11
C ASP A 427 -30.91 8.30 0.59
N TYR A 428 -30.15 7.42 -0.07
CA TYR A 428 -29.72 6.13 0.46
C TYR A 428 -28.21 5.93 0.26
N TYR A 429 -27.57 5.24 1.21
CA TYR A 429 -26.19 4.75 1.09
C TYR A 429 -26.11 3.25 1.44
N CYS A 430 -25.12 2.56 0.87
CA CYS A 430 -24.88 1.15 1.18
C CYS A 430 -24.09 1.03 2.50
N GLN A 431 -24.65 0.34 3.49
CA GLN A 431 -24.07 0.24 4.83
C GLN A 431 -23.15 -0.98 4.98
N SER A 432 -23.61 -2.15 4.55
CA SER A 432 -22.86 -3.39 4.70
C SER A 432 -23.23 -4.43 3.64
N LEU A 433 -22.30 -5.35 3.41
CA LEU A 433 -22.52 -6.57 2.64
C LEU A 433 -22.63 -7.76 3.59
N LEU A 434 -23.68 -8.56 3.44
CA LEU A 434 -23.75 -9.90 4.05
C LEU A 434 -23.44 -10.92 2.97
N CYS A 435 -22.38 -11.69 3.17
CA CYS A 435 -21.97 -12.80 2.32
C CYS A 435 -22.34 -14.11 3.02
N GLN A 436 -23.06 -14.99 2.33
CA GLN A 436 -23.43 -16.32 2.80
C GLN A 436 -22.76 -17.38 1.95
N MET A 437 -22.22 -18.39 2.61
CA MET A 437 -21.53 -19.50 1.99
C MET A 437 -21.62 -20.74 2.89
N ALA A 438 -22.03 -21.86 2.31
CA ALA A 438 -22.20 -23.14 2.99
C ALA A 438 -22.94 -23.04 4.33
N ASN A 439 -24.10 -22.34 4.32
CA ASN A 439 -24.95 -22.06 5.49
C ASN A 439 -24.33 -21.18 6.60
N GLN A 440 -23.22 -20.48 6.35
CA GLN A 440 -22.68 -19.47 7.27
C GLN A 440 -22.65 -18.09 6.63
N SER A 441 -22.93 -17.06 7.43
CA SER A 441 -22.95 -15.65 6.99
C SER A 441 -21.82 -14.87 7.65
N PHE A 442 -21.09 -14.08 6.88
CA PHE A 442 -20.13 -13.09 7.37
C PHE A 442 -20.49 -11.69 6.82
N HIS A 443 -20.16 -10.67 7.61
CA HIS A 443 -20.48 -9.28 7.31
C HIS A 443 -19.24 -8.49 6.93
N ILE A 444 -19.38 -7.64 5.91
CA ILE A 444 -18.37 -6.66 5.49
C ILE A 444 -19.00 -5.28 5.65
N ASP A 445 -18.47 -4.50 6.58
CA ASP A 445 -18.93 -3.12 6.80
C ASP A 445 -18.26 -2.17 5.81
N LEU A 446 -19.07 -1.41 5.08
CA LEU A 446 -18.60 -0.38 4.17
C LEU A 446 -18.50 0.93 4.96
N HIS A 447 -17.37 1.10 5.66
CA HIS A 447 -17.15 2.26 6.57
C HIS A 447 -17.05 3.63 5.86
N ASP A 448 -17.05 3.66 4.53
CA ASP A 448 -16.91 4.90 3.77
C ASP A 448 -18.30 5.35 3.28
N GLU A 449 -18.90 6.33 3.96
CA GLU A 449 -20.25 6.86 3.67
C GLU A 449 -20.42 7.34 2.21
N LYS A 450 -19.30 7.56 1.50
CA LYS A 450 -19.26 7.98 0.09
C LYS A 450 -19.31 6.82 -0.90
N MET A 451 -19.07 5.58 -0.46
CA MET A 451 -19.15 4.41 -1.35
C MET A 451 -20.62 4.03 -1.59
N MET A 452 -21.13 4.43 -2.75
CA MET A 452 -22.48 4.13 -3.27
C MET A 452 -23.64 4.85 -2.56
N GLN A 453 -23.87 6.11 -2.98
CA GLN A 453 -25.07 6.90 -2.64
C GLN A 453 -26.00 7.06 -3.86
N PHE A 454 -27.31 7.08 -3.64
CA PHE A 454 -28.30 7.43 -4.68
C PHE A 454 -29.58 8.03 -4.09
N HIS A 455 -30.35 8.73 -4.94
CA HIS A 455 -31.60 9.41 -4.58
C HIS A 455 -32.79 8.81 -5.35
N GLU A 456 -33.87 8.44 -4.66
CA GLU A 456 -35.11 7.95 -5.29
C GLU A 456 -36.17 9.06 -5.39
N ILE A 457 -36.83 9.17 -6.56
CA ILE A 457 -37.81 10.22 -6.91
C ILE A 457 -39.25 9.68 -6.79
N PRO A 458 -40.25 10.46 -6.32
CA PRO A 458 -41.66 10.02 -6.24
C PRO A 458 -42.28 9.67 -7.61
N GLN A 459 -43.27 8.77 -7.61
CA GLN A 459 -43.97 8.28 -8.82
C GLN A 459 -44.65 9.40 -9.64
N TYR A 460 -45.08 10.49 -8.99
CA TYR A 460 -45.59 11.69 -9.64
C TYR A 460 -44.90 12.93 -9.06
N GLN A 461 -44.48 13.82 -9.94
CA GLN A 461 -43.87 15.09 -9.59
C GLN A 461 -44.98 16.15 -9.46
N SER A 462 -44.97 16.95 -8.39
CA SER A 462 -45.94 18.05 -8.22
C SER A 462 -45.92 18.98 -9.44
N THR A 463 -47.12 19.34 -9.91
CA THR A 463 -47.32 20.20 -11.07
C THR A 463 -47.33 21.69 -10.70
N LEU A 464 -47.28 22.02 -9.39
CA LEU A 464 -47.18 23.38 -8.90
C LEU A 464 -46.00 24.13 -9.55
N THR A 465 -46.32 25.31 -10.09
CA THR A 465 -45.33 26.24 -10.62
C THR A 465 -45.22 27.46 -9.72
N MET A 466 -43.99 27.88 -9.46
CA MET A 466 -43.69 29.11 -8.75
C MET A 466 -42.83 29.94 -9.69
N ASN A 467 -43.28 31.17 -9.97
CA ASN A 467 -42.62 32.07 -10.90
C ASN A 467 -42.43 33.45 -10.26
N LEU A 468 -41.29 34.07 -10.54
CA LEU A 468 -41.00 35.42 -10.12
C LEU A 468 -41.34 36.37 -11.28
N MET A 469 -42.29 37.28 -11.07
CA MET A 469 -42.72 38.24 -12.09
C MET A 469 -41.76 39.46 -12.11
N PRO A 470 -41.33 39.98 -13.29
CA PRO A 470 -40.22 40.93 -13.37
C PRO A 470 -40.66 42.40 -13.28
N SER A 471 -39.76 43.28 -12.84
CA SER A 471 -39.56 44.53 -13.61
C SER A 471 -38.17 45.19 -13.56
N LEU A 472 -37.27 44.96 -12.59
CA LEU A 472 -35.88 45.45 -12.72
C LEU A 472 -34.84 44.48 -12.14
N LYS A 473 -33.83 44.13 -12.96
CA LYS A 473 -32.69 43.30 -12.57
C LYS A 473 -31.58 44.08 -11.84
N ILE A 474 -31.68 45.41 -11.81
CA ILE A 474 -30.70 46.29 -11.19
C ILE A 474 -31.39 47.22 -10.19
N PHE A 475 -30.89 47.25 -8.96
CA PHE A 475 -31.37 48.15 -7.91
C PHE A 475 -30.38 49.30 -7.73
N PRO A 476 -30.78 50.55 -7.95
CA PRO A 476 -29.98 51.69 -7.51
C PRO A 476 -29.97 51.71 -5.98
N ALA A 477 -28.77 51.88 -5.40
CA ALA A 477 -28.59 51.93 -3.95
C ALA A 477 -29.53 52.98 -3.32
N ARG A 478 -30.13 52.66 -2.16
CA ARG A 478 -31.02 53.53 -1.36
C ARG A 478 -32.45 53.76 -1.91
N THR A 479 -33.03 52.82 -2.67
CA THR A 479 -34.45 52.86 -3.12
C THR A 479 -35.30 51.71 -2.55
N LYS A 480 -36.61 51.93 -2.34
CA LYS A 480 -37.60 50.90 -1.91
C LYS A 480 -38.40 50.40 -3.11
N THR A 481 -38.53 49.08 -3.27
CA THR A 481 -39.24 48.47 -4.41
C THR A 481 -40.14 47.32 -3.96
N CYS A 482 -41.09 46.90 -4.82
CA CYS A 482 -42.01 45.79 -4.59
C CYS A 482 -41.62 44.59 -5.47
N TRP A 483 -41.68 43.39 -4.90
CA TRP A 483 -41.32 42.13 -5.52
C TRP A 483 -42.50 41.15 -5.41
N THR A 484 -42.87 40.49 -6.51
CA THR A 484 -44.10 39.67 -6.59
C THR A 484 -43.77 38.23 -6.96
N ILE A 485 -44.29 37.29 -6.18
CA ILE A 485 -44.12 35.84 -6.35
C ILE A 485 -45.47 35.25 -6.77
N HIS A 486 -45.51 34.69 -7.98
CA HIS A 486 -46.68 34.02 -8.53
C HIS A 486 -46.63 32.52 -8.20
N ILE A 487 -47.63 32.01 -7.52
CA ILE A 487 -47.76 30.58 -7.17
C ILE A 487 -49.00 30.05 -7.86
N ASP A 488 -48.81 29.12 -8.81
CA ASP A 488 -49.90 28.45 -9.51
C ASP A 488 -49.93 26.96 -9.12
N PRO A 489 -50.92 26.53 -8.32
CA PRO A 489 -51.05 25.13 -7.92
C PRO A 489 -51.48 24.22 -9.08
N SER A 490 -51.98 24.73 -10.21
CA SER A 490 -52.42 23.96 -11.39
C SER A 490 -53.46 22.86 -11.06
N GLU A 491 -53.06 21.59 -11.05
CA GLU A 491 -53.90 20.42 -10.71
C GLU A 491 -53.76 19.95 -9.26
N ASP A 492 -52.85 20.55 -8.48
CA ASP A 492 -52.57 20.20 -7.09
C ASP A 492 -53.46 21.00 -6.11
N ILE A 493 -53.84 20.40 -4.98
CA ILE A 493 -54.40 21.12 -3.83
C ILE A 493 -53.31 21.21 -2.76
N VAL A 494 -52.87 22.43 -2.43
CA VAL A 494 -51.83 22.68 -1.42
C VAL A 494 -52.46 22.78 -0.04
N LEU A 495 -52.04 21.96 0.92
CA LEU A 495 -52.70 21.81 2.22
C LEU A 495 -51.95 22.48 3.40
N ASP A 496 -50.62 22.65 3.35
CA ASP A 496 -49.84 23.35 4.39
C ASP A 496 -48.63 24.09 3.77
N GLY A 497 -48.87 25.20 3.08
CA GLY A 497 -47.81 25.94 2.39
C GLY A 497 -47.02 26.86 3.33
N LYS A 498 -45.70 26.68 3.41
CA LYS A 498 -44.79 27.61 4.09
C LYS A 498 -43.81 28.20 3.08
N LEU A 499 -43.99 29.49 2.78
CA LEU A 499 -43.09 30.24 1.90
C LEU A 499 -42.01 30.91 2.74
N THR A 500 -40.77 30.48 2.55
CA THR A 500 -39.60 31.06 3.19
C THR A 500 -38.82 31.87 2.16
N LEU A 501 -38.61 33.15 2.45
CA LEU A 501 -37.83 34.06 1.62
C LEU A 501 -36.54 34.40 2.34
N GLU A 502 -35.42 34.15 1.69
CA GLU A 502 -34.09 34.42 2.20
C GLU A 502 -33.33 35.30 1.22
N THR A 503 -32.57 36.25 1.75
CA THR A 503 -31.76 37.19 0.97
C THR A 503 -30.31 37.08 1.38
N SER A 504 -29.40 37.10 0.40
CA SER A 504 -27.96 37.22 0.70
C SER A 504 -27.59 38.67 1.06
N ASN A 505 -26.51 38.81 1.83
CA ASN A 505 -25.95 39.95 2.59
C ASN A 505 -26.32 41.44 2.31
N ALA A 506 -26.92 41.83 1.18
CA ALA A 506 -27.16 43.24 0.84
C ALA A 506 -28.64 43.69 0.85
N LEU A 507 -29.62 42.77 0.87
CA LEU A 507 -31.06 43.12 0.85
C LEU A 507 -31.71 42.90 2.22
N GLU A 508 -32.66 43.77 2.56
CA GLU A 508 -33.48 43.65 3.78
C GLU A 508 -34.97 43.68 3.42
N PHE A 509 -35.75 42.80 4.06
CA PHE A 509 -37.20 42.74 3.93
C PHE A 509 -37.90 43.77 4.84
N VAL A 510 -38.86 44.51 4.30
CA VAL A 510 -39.66 45.46 5.07
C VAL A 510 -40.92 44.78 5.57
N ALA A 511 -40.95 44.45 6.87
CA ALA A 511 -41.92 43.55 7.51
C ALA A 511 -43.41 43.98 7.48
N SER A 512 -43.74 45.20 7.05
CA SER A 512 -45.05 45.79 7.37
C SER A 512 -46.17 45.55 6.37
N ASN A 513 -45.93 45.08 5.13
CA ASN A 513 -46.92 45.17 4.04
C ASN A 513 -46.97 43.95 3.08
N THR A 514 -46.85 42.72 3.56
CA THR A 514 -47.03 41.52 2.70
C THR A 514 -48.50 41.29 2.36
N LEU A 515 -48.82 41.30 1.07
CA LEU A 515 -50.19 41.17 0.57
C LEU A 515 -50.32 39.92 -0.30
N LEU A 516 -51.36 39.13 -0.05
CA LEU A 516 -51.81 38.05 -0.91
C LEU A 516 -52.94 38.56 -1.80
N LEU A 517 -52.75 38.49 -3.11
CA LEU A 517 -53.76 38.82 -4.11
C LEU A 517 -54.32 37.52 -4.68
N GLN A 518 -55.58 37.24 -4.35
CA GLN A 518 -56.34 36.11 -4.91
C GLN A 518 -57.63 36.66 -5.53
N GLY A 519 -57.82 36.47 -6.84
CA GLY A 519 -59.02 36.93 -7.56
C GLY A 519 -59.32 38.43 -7.43
N GLY A 520 -58.31 39.28 -7.19
CA GLY A 520 -58.45 40.72 -7.02
C GLY A 520 -58.76 41.19 -5.58
N VAL A 521 -58.86 40.28 -4.61
CA VAL A 521 -59.02 40.62 -3.19
C VAL A 521 -57.65 40.61 -2.51
N SER A 522 -57.28 41.75 -1.90
CA SER A 522 -56.04 41.88 -1.12
C SER A 522 -56.26 41.44 0.32
N LYS A 523 -55.55 40.39 0.75
CA LYS A 523 -55.57 39.90 2.13
C LYS A 523 -54.19 40.01 2.74
N VAL A 524 -54.10 40.63 3.91
CA VAL A 524 -52.85 40.71 4.70
C VAL A 524 -52.58 39.33 5.29
N LEU A 525 -51.38 38.80 5.08
CA LEU A 525 -50.96 37.52 5.64
C LEU A 525 -50.21 37.70 6.96
N THR A 526 -50.35 36.72 7.85
CA THR A 526 -49.53 36.60 9.05
C THR A 526 -48.10 36.26 8.65
N CYS A 527 -47.19 37.20 8.89
CA CYS A 527 -45.78 37.05 8.56
C CYS A 527 -44.95 37.03 9.84
N GLN A 528 -43.99 36.12 9.91
CA GLN A 528 -43.03 36.06 11.00
C GLN A 528 -41.67 36.47 10.43
N THR A 529 -41.20 37.66 10.81
CA THR A 529 -39.83 38.10 10.54
C THR A 529 -38.93 37.62 11.67
N PHE A 530 -38.02 36.70 11.35
CA PHE A 530 -37.04 36.20 12.31
C PHE A 530 -35.76 37.05 12.27
N GLU A 531 -35.38 37.55 11.08
CA GLU A 531 -34.19 38.38 10.83
C GLU A 531 -34.50 39.39 9.70
N PRO A 532 -33.78 40.52 9.56
CA PRO A 532 -33.98 41.45 8.45
C PRO A 532 -33.83 40.80 7.06
N ARG A 533 -33.25 39.60 6.99
CA ARG A 533 -32.92 38.87 5.75
C ARG A 533 -33.73 37.59 5.53
N LYS A 534 -34.61 37.22 6.47
CA LYS A 534 -35.44 36.02 6.40
C LYS A 534 -36.90 36.32 6.76
N LEU A 535 -37.78 36.12 5.79
CA LEU A 535 -39.23 36.30 5.93
C LEU A 535 -39.93 34.95 5.77
N ILE A 536 -40.76 34.57 6.74
CA ILE A 536 -41.60 33.38 6.66
C ILE A 536 -43.06 33.81 6.53
N VAL A 537 -43.72 33.31 5.49
CA VAL A 537 -45.11 33.56 5.15
C VAL A 537 -45.87 32.24 5.16
N GLU A 538 -46.87 32.13 6.02
CA GLU A 538 -47.79 30.99 6.04
C GLU A 538 -48.86 31.19 4.96
N LEU A 539 -48.97 30.21 4.06
CA LEU A 539 -49.96 30.22 3.00
C LEU A 539 -51.19 29.41 3.44
N PRO A 540 -52.41 29.95 3.24
CA PRO A 540 -53.62 29.17 3.44
C PRO A 540 -53.71 28.05 2.40
N ARG A 541 -54.69 27.15 2.56
CA ARG A 541 -55.00 26.14 1.55
C ARG A 541 -55.22 26.79 0.17
N LEU A 542 -54.43 26.38 -0.84
CA LEU A 542 -54.49 26.93 -2.19
C LEU A 542 -55.09 25.91 -3.17
N SER A 543 -56.07 26.36 -3.95
CA SER A 543 -56.64 25.64 -5.09
C SER A 543 -56.70 26.50 -6.35
N GLU A 544 -56.21 27.74 -6.28
CA GLU A 544 -56.22 28.74 -7.34
C GLU A 544 -54.87 29.49 -7.33
N PRO A 545 -54.46 30.10 -8.46
CA PRO A 545 -53.23 30.86 -8.53
C PRO A 545 -53.27 32.13 -7.68
N VAL A 546 -52.13 32.46 -7.07
CA VAL A 546 -51.99 33.54 -6.11
C VAL A 546 -50.70 34.33 -6.31
N ASP A 547 -50.78 35.65 -6.16
CA ASP A 547 -49.62 36.53 -6.11
C ASP A 547 -49.31 36.99 -4.68
N VAL A 548 -48.07 36.77 -4.24
CA VAL A 548 -47.55 37.25 -2.95
C VAL A 548 -46.62 38.43 -3.20
N MET A 549 -46.98 39.61 -2.68
CA MET A 549 -46.19 40.84 -2.82
C MET A 549 -45.37 41.14 -1.56
N VAL A 550 -44.08 41.44 -1.75
CA VAL A 550 -43.10 41.67 -0.68
C VAL A 550 -42.29 42.94 -0.99
N HIS A 551 -41.94 43.74 0.02
CA HIS A 551 -41.13 44.96 -0.16
C HIS A 551 -39.68 44.74 0.29
N ILE A 552 -38.72 45.23 -0.50
CA ILE A 552 -37.28 45.05 -0.27
C ILE A 552 -36.54 46.40 -0.36
N SER A 553 -35.49 46.57 0.44
CA SER A 553 -34.58 47.73 0.40
C SER A 553 -33.10 47.34 0.59
N THR A 554 -32.16 48.18 0.10
CA THR A 554 -30.70 47.98 0.26
C THR A 554 -29.93 49.29 0.46
N ASN A 555 -28.90 49.25 1.31
CA ASN A 555 -27.97 50.35 1.56
C ASN A 555 -26.58 50.14 0.92
N ASP A 556 -26.22 48.90 0.56
CA ASP A 556 -24.87 48.52 0.13
C ASP A 556 -24.84 48.00 -1.32
N PRO A 557 -23.85 48.40 -2.14
CA PRO A 557 -23.66 47.83 -3.47
C PRO A 557 -23.19 46.36 -3.38
N GLY A 558 -23.78 45.48 -4.17
CA GLY A 558 -23.45 44.06 -4.24
C GLY A 558 -24.50 43.23 -5.01
N SER A 559 -24.17 42.00 -5.41
CA SER A 559 -25.19 41.06 -5.89
C SER A 559 -25.90 40.40 -4.70
N ALA A 560 -27.22 40.46 -4.67
CA ALA A 560 -28.02 39.74 -3.71
C ALA A 560 -28.85 38.68 -4.42
N ILE A 561 -28.80 37.44 -3.93
CA ILE A 561 -29.67 36.37 -4.37
C ILE A 561 -30.86 36.39 -3.42
N VAL A 562 -32.06 36.46 -3.99
CA VAL A 562 -33.28 36.22 -3.23
C VAL A 562 -33.73 34.82 -3.56
N GLU A 563 -33.72 33.97 -2.54
CA GLU A 563 -34.20 32.61 -2.63
C GLU A 563 -35.61 32.55 -2.04
N SER A 564 -36.54 32.07 -2.85
CA SER A 564 -37.89 31.74 -2.41
C SER A 564 -38.01 30.22 -2.37
N THR A 565 -38.25 29.68 -1.18
CA THR A 565 -38.41 28.25 -0.95
C THR A 565 -39.81 28.02 -0.41
N LEU A 566 -40.65 27.36 -1.20
CA LEU A 566 -41.98 26.94 -0.83
C LEU A 566 -41.94 25.47 -0.41
N SER A 567 -42.14 25.19 0.87
CA SER A 567 -42.39 23.84 1.37
C SER A 567 -43.89 23.62 1.53
N TYR A 568 -44.40 22.50 1.01
CA TYR A 568 -45.83 22.24 1.00
C TYR A 568 -46.17 20.75 0.96
N SER A 569 -47.34 20.42 1.48
CA SER A 569 -48.05 19.16 1.27
C SER A 569 -49.07 19.33 0.14
N TYR A 570 -49.15 18.37 -0.78
CA TYR A 570 -50.13 18.41 -1.87
C TYR A 570 -50.92 17.10 -2.01
N THR A 571 -52.16 17.23 -2.50
CA THR A 571 -53.01 16.12 -2.94
C THR A 571 -53.56 16.42 -4.33
N ARG A 572 -53.69 15.38 -5.17
CA ARG A 572 -54.41 15.49 -6.45
C ARG A 572 -55.87 15.14 -6.22
N SER A 573 -56.79 15.78 -6.95
CA SER A 573 -58.25 15.81 -6.69
C SER A 573 -59.01 14.45 -6.66
N SER A 574 -58.32 13.31 -6.67
CA SER A 574 -58.89 11.96 -6.62
C SER A 574 -58.18 10.98 -5.65
N GLU A 575 -57.20 11.42 -4.85
CA GLU A 575 -56.40 10.52 -4.01
C GLU A 575 -56.39 10.90 -2.52
N GLU A 576 -56.29 9.88 -1.64
CA GLU A 576 -56.21 10.03 -0.18
C GLU A 576 -54.78 10.29 0.34
N PHE A 577 -53.76 10.13 -0.50
CA PHE A 577 -52.35 10.27 -0.09
C PHE A 577 -51.85 11.71 -0.19
N VAL A 578 -51.18 12.16 0.87
CA VAL A 578 -50.55 13.49 0.97
C VAL A 578 -49.06 13.35 0.71
N TYR A 579 -48.54 14.08 -0.27
CA TYR A 579 -47.12 14.04 -0.63
C TYR A 579 -46.41 15.34 -0.20
N PRO A 580 -45.23 15.25 0.46
CA PRO A 580 -44.41 16.42 0.72
C PRO A 580 -43.65 16.83 -0.55
N SER A 581 -43.55 18.12 -0.79
CA SER A 581 -42.81 18.68 -1.91
C SER A 581 -42.16 20.02 -1.52
N THR A 582 -41.04 20.32 -2.15
CA THR A 582 -40.38 21.61 -2.04
C THR A 582 -40.17 22.17 -3.44
N LYS A 583 -40.50 23.44 -3.63
CA LYS A 583 -40.19 24.19 -4.85
C LYS A 583 -39.35 25.38 -4.45
N GLN A 584 -38.19 25.50 -5.09
CA GLN A 584 -37.28 26.61 -4.88
C GLN A 584 -37.14 27.38 -6.18
N VAL A 585 -37.24 28.70 -6.08
CA VAL A 585 -36.93 29.62 -7.17
C VAL A 585 -36.02 30.69 -6.59
N SER A 586 -34.86 30.84 -7.22
CA SER A 586 -33.91 31.88 -6.88
C SER A 586 -33.86 32.92 -8.00
N GLN A 587 -33.70 34.18 -7.63
CA GLN A 587 -33.44 35.25 -8.56
C GLN A 587 -32.27 36.09 -8.05
N THR A 588 -31.26 36.21 -8.90
CA THR A 588 -30.13 37.09 -8.64
C THR A 588 -30.51 38.52 -8.99
N LEU A 589 -30.34 39.41 -8.02
CA LEU A 589 -30.57 40.84 -8.11
C LEU A 589 -29.20 41.53 -8.00
N HIS A 590 -28.85 42.38 -8.96
CA HIS A 590 -27.58 43.11 -8.90
C HIS A 590 -27.79 44.52 -8.38
N VAL A 591 -27.14 44.86 -7.26
CA VAL A 591 -26.98 46.23 -6.76
C VAL A 591 -25.55 46.62 -7.15
N GLY A 592 -25.32 47.64 -7.98
CA GLY A 592 -23.95 47.92 -8.42
C GLY A 592 -23.75 49.21 -9.19
N SER A 593 -22.50 49.67 -9.19
CA SER A 593 -22.01 50.82 -9.97
C SER A 593 -22.06 50.50 -11.46
N MET A 594 -22.47 51.48 -12.29
CA MET A 594 -22.71 51.28 -13.73
C MET A 594 -21.41 51.25 -14.56
N LEU A 595 -20.35 51.82 -14.02
CA LEU A 595 -18.98 51.73 -14.52
C LEU A 595 -18.15 50.85 -13.58
N LEU A 596 -17.33 50.01 -14.19
CA LEU A 596 -16.41 49.13 -13.51
C LEU A 596 -14.98 49.48 -13.94
N PHE A 597 -14.07 49.50 -12.98
CA PHE A 597 -12.64 49.50 -13.23
C PHE A 597 -12.00 48.42 -12.36
N ASN A 598 -10.88 47.89 -12.81
CA ASN A 598 -10.06 46.98 -12.01
C ASN A 598 -8.73 47.68 -11.75
N GLU A 599 -8.36 47.85 -10.48
CA GLU A 599 -7.10 48.50 -10.09
C GLU A 599 -5.89 47.78 -10.70
N ASP A 600 -5.93 46.44 -10.83
CA ASP A 600 -4.87 45.64 -11.45
C ASP A 600 -4.74 45.86 -12.97
N GLU A 601 -5.80 46.31 -13.65
CA GLU A 601 -5.75 46.61 -15.08
C GLU A 601 -5.25 48.04 -15.36
N ILE A 602 -5.10 48.88 -14.33
CA ILE A 602 -4.55 50.23 -14.48
C ILE A 602 -3.06 50.12 -14.77
N ILE A 603 -2.67 50.47 -16.00
CA ILE A 603 -1.28 50.39 -16.43
C ILE A 603 -0.60 51.72 -16.12
N CYS A 604 0.24 51.70 -15.09
CA CYS A 604 1.19 52.76 -14.77
C CYS A 604 2.58 52.32 -15.20
N LYS A 605 3.12 52.88 -16.29
CA LYS A 605 4.48 52.59 -16.76
C LYS A 605 5.36 53.82 -16.61
N SER A 606 6.34 53.73 -15.71
CA SER A 606 7.38 54.75 -15.57
C SER A 606 8.54 54.47 -16.51
N ILE A 607 8.99 55.51 -17.22
CA ILE A 607 10.21 55.50 -18.02
C ILE A 607 10.91 56.82 -17.68
N GLU A 608 12.03 56.74 -16.97
CA GLU A 608 12.77 57.91 -16.47
C GLU A 608 11.87 58.86 -15.67
N ASP A 609 11.66 60.11 -16.11
CA ASP A 609 10.82 61.13 -15.49
C ASP A 609 9.38 61.17 -16.04
N LYS A 610 9.01 60.24 -16.94
CA LYS A 610 7.67 60.17 -17.53
C LYS A 610 6.87 59.02 -16.95
N LEU A 611 5.62 59.30 -16.61
CA LEU A 611 4.63 58.31 -16.23
C LEU A 611 3.52 58.26 -17.26
N PHE A 612 3.35 57.10 -17.88
CA PHE A 612 2.23 56.80 -18.75
C PHE A 612 1.16 56.09 -17.95
N ILE A 613 -0.06 56.64 -17.98
CA ILE A 613 -1.20 56.10 -17.25
C ILE A 613 -2.26 55.71 -18.28
N GLN A 614 -2.74 54.48 -18.18
CA GLN A 614 -3.89 53.99 -18.90
C GLN A 614 -4.89 53.41 -17.90
N VAL A 615 -6.09 53.97 -17.87
CA VAL A 615 -7.20 53.55 -17.02
C VAL A 615 -8.26 52.89 -17.92
N PRO A 616 -8.35 51.55 -17.92
CA PRO A 616 -9.42 50.85 -18.59
C PRO A 616 -10.71 50.92 -17.76
N LEU A 617 -11.75 51.48 -18.35
CA LEU A 617 -13.10 51.53 -17.82
C LEU A 617 -13.96 50.57 -18.63
N ARG A 618 -14.86 49.86 -17.96
CA ARG A 618 -15.85 49.01 -18.63
C ARG A 618 -17.24 49.40 -18.19
N CYS A 619 -18.12 49.58 -19.16
CA CYS A 619 -19.54 49.63 -18.91
C CYS A 619 -19.99 48.27 -18.35
N ASN A 620 -20.92 48.29 -17.41
CA ASN A 620 -21.43 47.07 -16.82
C ASN A 620 -22.05 46.14 -17.87
N ALA A 621 -22.30 44.90 -17.45
CA ALA A 621 -22.88 43.87 -18.30
C ALA A 621 -24.39 44.01 -18.52
N LEU A 622 -25.02 45.12 -18.09
CA LEU A 622 -26.46 45.16 -17.84
C LEU A 622 -27.18 46.31 -18.55
N LEU A 623 -26.61 47.52 -18.61
CA LEU A 623 -27.22 48.68 -19.26
C LEU A 623 -26.17 49.54 -19.97
N PRO A 624 -26.45 50.06 -21.18
CA PRO A 624 -25.58 51.03 -21.83
C PRO A 624 -25.59 52.37 -21.07
N ILE A 625 -24.48 53.09 -21.13
CA ILE A 625 -24.29 54.40 -20.48
C ILE A 625 -23.69 55.41 -21.45
N THR A 626 -23.92 56.69 -21.20
CA THR A 626 -23.27 57.79 -21.95
C THR A 626 -22.14 58.34 -21.10
N LEU A 627 -20.90 58.22 -21.57
CA LEU A 627 -19.72 58.83 -20.95
C LEU A 627 -19.52 60.26 -21.46
N GLU A 628 -19.02 61.14 -20.60
CA GLU A 628 -18.56 62.47 -20.97
C GLU A 628 -17.04 62.63 -20.69
N PRO A 629 -16.17 62.19 -21.61
CA PRO A 629 -14.72 62.25 -21.41
C PRO A 629 -14.16 63.67 -21.23
N SER A 630 -14.74 64.64 -21.93
CA SER A 630 -14.31 66.04 -21.92
C SER A 630 -14.50 66.73 -20.56
N SER A 631 -15.41 66.25 -19.72
CA SER A 631 -15.66 66.77 -18.38
C SER A 631 -14.87 66.05 -17.29
N SER A 632 -14.04 65.06 -17.65
CA SER A 632 -13.24 64.31 -16.68
C SER A 632 -12.17 65.15 -15.98
N GLU A 633 -11.84 64.76 -14.75
CA GLU A 633 -10.89 65.49 -13.89
C GLU A 633 -9.77 64.56 -13.41
N LEU A 634 -8.55 65.08 -13.27
CA LEU A 634 -7.42 64.33 -12.71
C LEU A 634 -6.91 65.04 -11.46
N TRP A 635 -7.08 64.44 -10.30
CA TRP A 635 -6.77 65.02 -8.99
C TRP A 635 -5.47 64.46 -8.43
N PHE A 636 -4.60 65.32 -7.94
CA PHE A 636 -3.42 64.96 -7.14
C PHE A 636 -3.43 65.77 -5.84
N ASP A 637 -3.55 65.09 -4.69
CA ASP A 637 -3.61 65.69 -3.34
C ASP A 637 -4.54 66.92 -3.20
N SER A 638 -5.69 66.92 -3.88
CA SER A 638 -6.69 68.02 -3.92
C SER A 638 -6.48 69.11 -4.99
N ILE A 639 -5.58 68.93 -5.97
CA ILE A 639 -5.44 69.83 -7.12
C ILE A 639 -5.86 69.10 -8.40
N ASN A 640 -6.79 69.70 -9.17
CA ASN A 640 -7.13 69.21 -10.51
C ASN A 640 -6.03 69.58 -11.52
N LEU A 641 -5.20 68.60 -11.86
CA LEU A 641 -4.06 68.70 -12.75
C LEU A 641 -4.41 69.06 -14.20
N PHE A 642 -5.67 68.85 -14.64
CA PHE A 642 -6.11 69.27 -15.97
C PHE A 642 -6.43 70.77 -16.04
N GLN A 643 -6.69 71.42 -14.90
CA GLN A 643 -7.03 72.85 -14.83
C GLN A 643 -5.90 73.70 -14.24
N ALA A 644 -5.06 73.15 -13.37
CA ALA A 644 -3.98 73.86 -12.68
C ALA A 644 -2.64 73.10 -12.73
N GLN A 645 -1.52 73.83 -12.71
CA GLN A 645 -0.17 73.24 -12.70
C GLN A 645 0.29 72.92 -11.27
N HIS A 646 0.91 71.75 -11.08
CA HIS A 646 1.55 71.34 -9.83
C HIS A 646 3.08 71.36 -9.96
N SER A 647 3.80 71.58 -8.86
CA SER A 647 5.27 71.79 -8.88
C SER A 647 6.09 70.51 -9.14
N SER A 648 5.55 69.35 -8.74
CA SER A 648 6.19 68.02 -8.87
C SER A 648 5.63 67.16 -10.00
N VAL A 649 4.44 67.49 -10.51
CA VAL A 649 3.71 66.70 -11.50
C VAL A 649 3.14 67.64 -12.56
N GLN A 650 3.49 67.41 -13.83
CA GLN A 650 2.97 68.20 -14.95
C GLN A 650 2.31 67.29 -15.97
N VAL A 651 1.09 67.64 -16.40
CA VAL A 651 0.41 66.92 -17.50
C VAL A 651 1.09 67.27 -18.81
N LEU A 652 1.72 66.29 -19.44
CA LEU A 652 2.39 66.46 -20.74
C LEU A 652 1.39 66.33 -21.90
N PHE A 653 0.39 65.45 -21.75
CA PHE A 653 -0.59 65.18 -22.79
C PHE A 653 -1.90 64.66 -22.18
N ASN A 654 -3.02 65.28 -22.55
CA ASN A 654 -4.37 64.87 -22.19
C ASN A 654 -5.24 64.77 -23.47
N PRO A 655 -5.39 63.57 -24.05
CA PRO A 655 -6.26 63.35 -25.21
C PRO A 655 -7.76 63.41 -24.86
N MET A 656 -8.14 63.34 -23.57
CA MET A 656 -9.53 63.24 -23.12
C MET A 656 -10.34 64.51 -23.36
N SER A 657 -9.68 65.67 -23.39
CA SER A 657 -10.33 66.96 -23.62
C SER A 657 -10.92 67.13 -25.03
N ALA A 658 -10.48 66.30 -25.99
CA ALA A 658 -10.90 66.37 -27.39
C ALA A 658 -11.96 65.32 -27.77
N ILE A 659 -12.37 64.45 -26.83
CA ILE A 659 -13.32 63.36 -27.09
C ILE A 659 -14.73 63.82 -26.72
N GLU A 660 -15.66 63.78 -27.67
CA GLU A 660 -17.09 64.07 -27.46
C GLU A 660 -17.77 62.98 -26.60
N SER A 661 -19.01 63.21 -26.17
CA SER A 661 -19.75 62.23 -25.37
C SER A 661 -19.89 60.90 -26.12
N THR A 662 -19.63 59.79 -25.43
CA THR A 662 -19.55 58.46 -26.03
C THR A 662 -20.55 57.51 -25.38
N ASN A 663 -21.44 56.94 -26.18
CA ASN A 663 -22.36 55.89 -25.71
C ASN A 663 -21.63 54.55 -25.62
N LEU A 664 -21.32 54.13 -24.41
CA LEU A 664 -20.80 52.79 -24.16
C LEU A 664 -21.95 51.78 -24.16
N GLN A 665 -21.82 50.80 -25.06
CA GLN A 665 -22.67 49.63 -25.04
C GLN A 665 -22.34 48.75 -23.82
N ILE A 666 -23.25 47.83 -23.51
CA ILE A 666 -23.06 46.81 -22.48
C ILE A 666 -21.72 46.09 -22.68
N ASN A 667 -20.92 45.97 -21.61
CA ASN A 667 -19.53 45.46 -21.62
C ASN A 667 -18.55 46.23 -22.52
N GLY A 668 -18.95 47.39 -23.04
CA GLY A 668 -18.10 48.27 -23.82
C GLY A 668 -16.93 48.75 -22.97
N ALA A 669 -15.73 48.70 -23.55
CA ALA A 669 -14.52 49.19 -22.90
C ALA A 669 -14.18 50.59 -23.40
N PHE A 670 -13.73 51.43 -22.48
CA PHE A 670 -13.22 52.77 -22.73
C PHE A 670 -11.89 52.95 -22.02
N ASN A 671 -10.84 53.30 -22.74
CA ASN A 671 -9.51 53.47 -22.17
C ASN A 671 -9.18 54.96 -22.08
N ALA A 672 -9.17 55.50 -20.87
CA ALA A 672 -8.63 56.83 -20.62
C ALA A 672 -7.10 56.73 -20.56
N SER A 673 -6.39 57.58 -21.29
CA SER A 673 -4.93 57.60 -21.27
C SER A 673 -4.40 59.01 -21.22
N PHE A 674 -3.35 59.24 -20.43
CA PHE A 674 -2.67 60.52 -20.32
C PHE A 674 -1.23 60.31 -19.86
N SER A 675 -0.35 61.26 -20.18
CA SER A 675 1.07 61.20 -19.81
C SER A 675 1.45 62.35 -18.90
N LEU A 676 2.19 62.03 -17.83
CA LEU A 676 2.65 62.98 -16.83
C LEU A 676 4.19 63.03 -16.82
N CYS A 677 4.74 64.21 -16.55
CA CYS A 677 6.14 64.37 -16.13
C CYS A 677 6.16 64.41 -14.61
N ILE A 678 6.98 63.55 -14.00
CA ILE A 678 7.07 63.36 -12.56
C ILE A 678 8.52 63.53 -12.10
N LYS A 679 8.71 64.44 -11.14
CA LYS A 679 9.96 64.53 -10.39
C LYS A 679 9.93 63.52 -9.24
N TRP A 680 10.40 62.29 -9.48
CA TRP A 680 10.34 61.19 -8.50
C TRP A 680 10.98 61.52 -7.15
N ALA A 681 12.00 62.38 -7.13
CA ALA A 681 12.68 62.81 -5.90
C ALA A 681 11.80 63.65 -4.96
N SER A 682 10.71 64.25 -5.46
CA SER A 682 9.80 65.10 -4.67
C SER A 682 8.47 64.42 -4.33
N ILE A 683 8.29 63.15 -4.67
CA ILE A 683 7.06 62.38 -4.38
C ILE A 683 7.36 61.39 -3.25
N SER A 684 6.71 61.60 -2.10
CA SER A 684 6.67 60.62 -1.00
C SER A 684 5.63 59.52 -1.26
N THR A 685 5.71 58.40 -0.54
CA THR A 685 4.80 57.24 -0.69
C THR A 685 3.34 57.50 -0.26
N ALA A 686 2.99 58.72 0.18
CA ALA A 686 1.69 59.06 0.73
C ALA A 686 0.76 59.85 -0.21
N HIS A 687 1.20 60.20 -1.42
CA HIS A 687 0.40 61.00 -2.36
C HIS A 687 -0.57 60.14 -3.16
N GLN A 688 -1.82 60.59 -3.31
CA GLN A 688 -2.88 59.88 -4.05
C GLN A 688 -3.25 60.62 -5.33
N LEU A 689 -3.20 59.91 -6.45
CA LEU A 689 -3.69 60.37 -7.76
C LEU A 689 -5.07 59.74 -8.00
N THR A 690 -6.08 60.54 -8.33
CA THR A 690 -7.46 60.07 -8.55
C THR A 690 -8.00 60.62 -9.86
N TYR A 691 -8.53 59.75 -10.71
CA TYR A 691 -9.19 60.12 -11.97
C TYR A 691 -10.71 60.06 -11.81
N ARG A 692 -11.40 61.17 -12.06
CA ARG A 692 -12.86 61.29 -11.94
C ARG A 692 -13.52 61.34 -13.31
N VAL A 693 -14.53 60.49 -13.52
CA VAL A 693 -15.26 60.36 -14.78
C VAL A 693 -16.76 60.57 -14.56
N PHE A 694 -17.41 61.27 -15.48
CA PHE A 694 -18.85 61.54 -15.43
C PHE A 694 -19.62 60.71 -16.46
N TYR A 695 -20.82 60.26 -16.10
CA TYR A 695 -21.70 59.46 -16.95
C TYR A 695 -23.20 59.72 -16.69
N SER A 696 -24.06 59.36 -17.64
CA SER A 696 -25.52 59.46 -17.53
C SER A 696 -26.25 58.24 -18.11
N MET A 697 -27.49 57.98 -17.65
CA MET A 697 -28.35 56.90 -18.14
C MET A 697 -29.62 57.48 -18.77
N ASN A 698 -29.84 57.29 -20.07
CA ASN A 698 -31.11 57.62 -20.76
C ASN A 698 -31.80 58.92 -20.26
N ASP A 699 -31.10 60.06 -20.36
CA ASP A 699 -31.56 61.40 -19.96
C ASP A 699 -31.78 61.65 -18.45
N SER A 700 -31.29 60.78 -17.56
CA SER A 700 -31.28 61.00 -16.10
C SER A 700 -30.13 61.91 -15.64
N SER A 701 -30.16 62.31 -14.35
CA SER A 701 -29.11 63.08 -13.69
C SER A 701 -27.70 62.50 -13.90
N GLN A 702 -26.73 63.36 -14.15
CA GLN A 702 -25.31 63.04 -14.30
C GLN A 702 -24.74 62.48 -12.99
N GLU A 703 -24.09 61.32 -13.05
CA GLU A 703 -23.37 60.69 -11.94
C GLU A 703 -21.85 60.73 -12.19
N SER A 704 -21.05 60.58 -11.13
CA SER A 704 -19.58 60.55 -11.23
C SER A 704 -18.99 59.34 -10.52
N MET A 705 -17.83 58.89 -11.02
CA MET A 705 -17.04 57.81 -10.44
C MET A 705 -15.59 58.25 -10.26
N ASP A 706 -15.03 57.98 -9.08
CA ASP A 706 -13.63 58.26 -8.73
C ASP A 706 -12.79 56.98 -8.82
N VAL A 707 -11.70 57.04 -9.58
CA VAL A 707 -10.77 55.93 -9.81
C VAL A 707 -9.41 56.26 -9.18
N PRO A 708 -9.01 55.59 -8.09
CA PRO A 708 -7.69 55.79 -7.49
C PRO A 708 -6.59 55.17 -8.39
N ILE A 709 -5.45 55.85 -8.49
CA ILE A 709 -4.31 55.44 -9.30
C ILE A 709 -3.07 55.35 -8.40
N SER A 710 -2.61 54.13 -8.16
CA SER A 710 -1.39 53.89 -7.38
C SER A 710 -0.14 54.11 -8.25
N ILE A 711 0.82 54.86 -7.72
CA ILE A 711 2.10 55.14 -8.39
C ILE A 711 3.23 54.50 -7.56
N ASN A 712 3.83 53.42 -8.07
CA ASN A 712 4.93 52.71 -7.41
C ASN A 712 6.28 53.00 -8.11
N ALA A 713 7.33 53.28 -7.34
CA ALA A 713 8.68 53.41 -7.87
C ALA A 713 9.24 52.03 -8.32
N PRO A 714 9.97 51.93 -9.45
CA PRO A 714 10.44 50.64 -9.98
C PRO A 714 11.56 49.97 -9.15
N ILE A 715 11.54 48.62 -9.07
CA ILE A 715 12.54 47.72 -8.41
C ILE A 715 13.13 46.76 -9.48
N LEU A 716 14.46 46.48 -9.49
CA LEU A 716 15.15 45.61 -10.49
C LEU A 716 15.37 44.11 -10.03
N PRO A 717 15.32 43.06 -10.91
CA PRO A 717 15.48 41.62 -10.56
C PRO A 717 16.83 40.90 -10.95
N THR A 718 17.11 39.67 -10.43
CA THR A 718 18.34 38.81 -10.57
C THR A 718 18.13 37.38 -11.19
N LEU A 719 19.19 36.68 -11.68
CA LEU A 719 19.24 35.46 -12.59
C LEU A 719 19.56 34.06 -11.93
N PRO A 720 19.31 32.87 -12.59
CA PRO A 720 19.47 31.48 -12.03
C PRO A 720 20.86 30.77 -12.12
N GLN A 721 21.10 29.69 -11.33
CA GLN A 721 22.43 29.17 -10.91
C GLN A 721 23.00 27.79 -11.45
N TRP A 722 22.27 26.87 -12.12
CA TRP A 722 22.81 25.55 -12.61
C TRP A 722 22.14 25.01 -13.90
N THR A 723 22.83 24.14 -14.66
CA THR A 723 22.35 23.45 -15.89
C THR A 723 22.74 21.96 -15.95
N LEU A 724 21.83 21.07 -16.40
CA LEU A 724 22.03 19.60 -16.48
C LEU A 724 22.05 19.12 -17.94
N GLN A 725 23.08 18.36 -18.33
CA GLN A 725 23.19 17.70 -19.63
C GLN A 725 23.15 16.16 -19.49
N LEU A 726 22.31 15.52 -20.30
CA LEU A 726 22.14 14.05 -20.32
C LEU A 726 22.39 13.52 -21.73
N LYS A 727 23.26 12.52 -21.87
CA LYS A 727 23.60 11.89 -23.15
C LYS A 727 23.47 10.37 -23.06
N SER A 728 22.68 9.75 -23.94
CA SER A 728 22.65 8.29 -24.07
C SER A 728 23.94 7.80 -24.74
N LEU A 729 24.59 6.81 -24.14
CA LEU A 729 25.75 6.10 -24.70
C LEU A 729 25.36 4.83 -25.46
N THR A 730 24.08 4.44 -25.38
CA THR A 730 23.50 3.28 -26.05
C THR A 730 22.69 3.70 -27.27
N ASN A 731 22.67 2.85 -28.30
CA ASN A 731 21.95 3.08 -29.57
C ASN A 731 20.45 3.35 -29.34
N GLN A 732 19.80 4.02 -30.29
CA GLN A 732 18.37 4.40 -30.22
C GLN A 732 17.40 3.21 -30.10
N ILE A 733 17.86 1.99 -30.38
CA ILE A 733 17.11 0.75 -30.29
C ILE A 733 17.72 -0.13 -29.21
N VAL A 734 16.92 -0.52 -28.22
CA VAL A 734 17.34 -1.31 -27.05
C VAL A 734 16.38 -2.49 -26.89
N TYR A 735 16.88 -3.69 -26.56
CA TYR A 735 16.00 -4.85 -26.31
C TYR A 735 15.56 -4.89 -24.84
N LEU A 736 14.31 -5.27 -24.56
CA LEU A 736 13.85 -5.44 -23.18
C LEU A 736 14.77 -6.39 -22.40
N GLY A 737 15.22 -5.98 -21.21
CA GLY A 737 16.18 -6.72 -20.38
C GLY A 737 17.65 -6.37 -20.62
N SER A 738 17.96 -5.53 -21.62
CA SER A 738 19.31 -4.99 -21.82
C SER A 738 19.51 -3.65 -21.09
N THR A 739 20.74 -3.38 -20.66
CA THR A 739 21.07 -2.17 -19.89
C THR A 739 21.36 -0.98 -20.80
N VAL A 740 20.84 0.19 -20.44
CA VAL A 740 21.01 1.48 -21.13
C VAL A 740 21.93 2.36 -20.30
N ARG A 741 22.97 2.92 -20.91
CA ARG A 741 23.96 3.75 -20.20
C ARG A 741 23.75 5.22 -20.55
N PHE A 742 23.56 6.06 -19.55
CA PHE A 742 23.45 7.52 -19.69
C PHE A 742 24.66 8.19 -19.05
N GLN A 743 25.31 9.09 -19.79
CA GLN A 743 26.30 10.01 -19.26
C GLN A 743 25.59 11.28 -18.81
N LEU A 744 25.80 11.65 -17.55
CA LEU A 744 25.20 12.82 -16.91
C LEU A 744 26.31 13.82 -16.57
N GLU A 745 26.12 15.08 -16.94
CA GLU A 745 27.05 16.20 -16.68
C GLU A 745 26.29 17.41 -16.14
N LEU A 746 26.71 17.93 -14.98
CA LEU A 746 26.18 19.13 -14.35
C LEU A 746 27.12 20.31 -14.53
N ILE A 747 26.62 21.42 -15.08
CA ILE A 747 27.37 22.64 -15.34
C ILE A 747 26.78 23.78 -14.48
N PRO A 748 27.54 24.33 -13.51
CA PRO A 748 27.11 25.52 -12.77
C PRO A 748 27.09 26.77 -13.66
N THR A 749 26.11 27.66 -13.51
CA THR A 749 26.08 28.94 -14.26
C THR A 749 26.86 30.06 -13.56
N GLN A 750 27.26 29.86 -12.29
CA GLN A 750 28.16 30.73 -11.52
C GLN A 750 29.18 29.90 -10.76
N ASN A 751 30.39 30.44 -10.52
CA ASN A 751 31.45 29.79 -9.74
C ASN A 751 31.01 29.56 -8.29
N ASN A 752 30.26 28.49 -8.04
CA ASN A 752 29.85 28.04 -6.72
C ASN A 752 30.83 26.96 -6.21
N GLU A 753 31.12 27.04 -4.91
CA GLU A 753 32.09 26.20 -4.21
C GLU A 753 31.78 24.70 -4.29
N GLU A 754 32.84 23.88 -4.17
CA GLU A 754 32.92 22.42 -4.40
C GLU A 754 32.12 21.57 -3.38
N ALA A 755 30.83 21.80 -3.23
CA ALA A 755 29.97 20.94 -2.42
C ALA A 755 29.60 19.66 -3.19
N PRO A 756 29.57 18.49 -2.53
CA PRO A 756 29.13 17.25 -3.17
C PRO A 756 27.61 17.24 -3.34
N ILE A 757 27.15 16.85 -4.53
CA ILE A 757 25.75 16.94 -4.96
C ILE A 757 25.16 15.53 -5.04
N TRP A 758 24.01 15.30 -4.41
CA TRP A 758 23.28 14.04 -4.57
C TRP A 758 22.33 14.13 -5.77
N ILE A 759 22.36 13.11 -6.63
CA ILE A 759 21.39 12.91 -7.70
C ILE A 759 20.64 11.61 -7.48
N THR A 760 19.31 11.66 -7.59
CA THR A 760 18.41 10.51 -7.50
C THR A 760 17.48 10.48 -8.71
N LEU A 761 17.13 9.28 -9.20
CA LEU A 761 16.12 9.14 -10.25
C LEU A 761 14.77 9.66 -9.73
N HIS A 762 14.14 10.59 -10.46
CA HIS A 762 12.88 11.18 -10.03
C HIS A 762 11.79 10.08 -9.96
N PRO A 763 10.99 10.02 -8.88
CA PRO A 763 9.93 9.02 -8.69
C PRO A 763 8.95 8.84 -9.86
N LYS A 764 8.74 9.86 -10.70
CA LYS A 764 7.85 9.80 -11.86
C LYS A 764 8.40 8.92 -12.99
N CYS A 765 9.71 8.65 -13.01
CA CYS A 765 10.37 7.85 -14.05
C CYS A 765 10.43 6.36 -13.73
N THR A 766 10.03 5.94 -12.51
CA THR A 766 10.05 4.52 -12.09
C THR A 766 9.10 3.62 -12.89
N SER A 767 8.14 4.22 -13.60
CA SER A 767 7.23 3.49 -14.48
C SER A 767 7.85 3.07 -15.82
N ASP A 768 8.93 3.74 -16.23
CA ASP A 768 9.61 3.50 -17.52
C ASP A 768 11.04 2.97 -17.33
N TRP A 769 11.71 3.34 -16.22
CA TRP A 769 13.11 3.02 -15.93
C TRP A 769 13.31 2.50 -14.51
N ILE A 770 14.19 1.51 -14.35
CA ILE A 770 14.73 1.10 -13.05
C ILE A 770 16.26 1.22 -13.05
N SER A 771 16.85 1.67 -11.94
CA SER A 771 18.30 1.76 -11.82
C SER A 771 18.93 0.38 -11.75
N HIS A 772 19.85 0.07 -12.66
CA HIS A 772 20.70 -1.09 -12.58
C HIS A 772 21.89 -0.78 -11.67
N GLY A 773 21.67 -0.84 -10.35
CA GLY A 773 22.68 -0.53 -9.33
C GLY A 773 22.14 0.42 -8.25
N LYS A 774 22.96 1.39 -7.83
CA LYS A 774 22.59 2.35 -6.77
C LYS A 774 21.51 3.33 -7.28
N ALA A 775 20.52 3.62 -6.43
CA ALA A 775 19.42 4.54 -6.75
C ALA A 775 19.78 6.02 -6.57
N SER A 776 20.84 6.31 -5.81
CA SER A 776 21.38 7.63 -5.54
C SER A 776 22.89 7.69 -5.83
N TYR A 777 23.32 8.80 -6.42
CA TYR A 777 24.71 9.05 -6.80
C TYR A 777 25.20 10.34 -6.15
N LEU A 778 26.34 10.28 -5.49
CA LEU A 778 27.04 11.46 -5.00
C LEU A 778 28.02 11.91 -6.10
N LEU A 779 27.87 13.14 -6.58
CA LEU A 779 28.78 13.76 -7.52
C LEU A 779 29.72 14.72 -6.78
N SER A 780 31.01 14.51 -6.96
CA SER A 780 32.08 15.43 -6.60
C SER A 780 32.72 15.98 -7.87
N SER A 781 33.20 17.22 -7.85
CA SER A 781 33.82 17.87 -9.01
C SER A 781 34.92 17.00 -9.66
N PRO A 782 34.92 16.79 -10.99
CA PRO A 782 33.94 17.26 -11.98
C PRO A 782 32.60 16.51 -11.85
N TYR A 783 31.48 17.23 -11.88
CA TYR A 783 30.12 16.70 -11.66
C TYR A 783 29.60 15.86 -12.84
N ASN A 784 30.31 14.77 -13.17
CA ASN A 784 29.94 13.81 -14.19
C ASN A 784 29.83 12.39 -13.62
N THR A 785 28.88 11.62 -14.14
CA THR A 785 28.76 10.18 -13.81
C THR A 785 28.06 9.43 -14.93
N THR A 786 28.24 8.11 -14.95
CA THR A 786 27.50 7.22 -15.84
C THR A 786 26.48 6.44 -15.04
N ILE A 787 25.21 6.56 -15.41
CA ILE A 787 24.10 5.85 -14.77
C ILE A 787 23.64 4.76 -15.72
N VAL A 788 23.44 3.55 -15.17
CA VAL A 788 22.94 2.40 -15.91
C VAL A 788 21.48 2.19 -15.52
N LEU A 789 20.57 2.23 -16.48
CA LEU A 789 19.14 2.02 -16.29
C LEU A 789 18.65 0.83 -17.13
N LEU A 790 17.63 0.14 -16.64
CA LEU A 790 16.91 -0.91 -17.36
C LEU A 790 15.54 -0.36 -17.78
N PRO A 791 15.14 -0.49 -19.06
CA PRO A 791 13.80 -0.14 -19.49
C PRO A 791 12.80 -1.19 -19.01
N LEU A 792 11.66 -0.74 -18.50
CA LEU A 792 10.60 -1.61 -17.96
C LEU A 792 9.44 -1.86 -18.93
N ARG A 793 9.44 -1.20 -20.10
CA ARG A 793 8.34 -1.24 -21.06
C ARG A 793 8.83 -1.42 -22.49
N TYR A 794 8.02 -2.11 -23.30
CA TYR A 794 8.16 -2.18 -24.76
C TYR A 794 7.62 -0.89 -25.40
N GLY A 795 8.28 -0.39 -26.44
CA GLY A 795 7.89 0.82 -27.17
C GLY A 795 8.77 2.04 -26.85
N VAL A 796 8.24 3.24 -27.10
CA VAL A 796 9.00 4.49 -26.95
C VAL A 796 9.12 4.87 -25.47
N CYS A 797 10.33 4.89 -24.94
CA CYS A 797 10.62 5.34 -23.57
C CYS A 797 11.07 6.81 -23.56
N LYS A 798 10.51 7.61 -22.65
CA LYS A 798 10.95 9.00 -22.39
C LYS A 798 12.31 9.00 -21.69
N TYR A 799 13.09 10.07 -21.83
CA TYR A 799 14.35 10.18 -21.07
C TYR A 799 14.09 10.22 -19.55
N PRO A 800 14.98 9.62 -18.73
CA PRO A 800 14.89 9.67 -17.28
C PRO A 800 15.09 11.10 -16.76
N HIS A 801 14.31 11.47 -15.75
CA HIS A 801 14.42 12.72 -15.00
C HIS A 801 15.12 12.45 -13.67
N PHE A 802 15.85 13.44 -13.16
CA PHE A 802 16.63 13.32 -11.94
C PHE A 802 16.36 14.48 -10.99
N ASP A 803 16.29 14.18 -9.69
CA ASP A 803 16.21 15.14 -8.61
C ASP A 803 17.62 15.40 -8.05
N ILE A 804 17.92 16.67 -7.76
CA ILE A 804 19.23 17.11 -7.26
C ILE A 804 19.06 17.62 -5.83
N ARG A 805 19.88 17.13 -4.90
CA ARG A 805 19.92 17.57 -3.50
C ARG A 805 21.30 18.07 -3.12
N MET A 806 21.38 19.33 -2.67
CA MET A 806 22.59 19.94 -2.12
C MET A 806 22.48 19.99 -0.59
N GLY A 807 23.09 19.02 0.10
CA GLY A 807 23.03 18.95 1.57
C GLY A 807 21.60 18.84 2.13
N HIS A 808 21.44 19.19 3.42
CA HIS A 808 20.20 18.99 4.20
C HIS A 808 19.02 19.94 3.87
N LYS A 809 19.03 20.64 2.72
CA LYS A 809 17.93 21.53 2.32
C LYS A 809 17.28 21.02 1.03
N ASP A 810 16.02 20.62 1.13
CA ASP A 810 15.23 20.12 0.01
C ASP A 810 14.77 21.25 -0.93
N GLY A 811 14.84 20.97 -2.24
CA GLY A 811 13.91 21.53 -3.23
C GLY A 811 14.34 22.80 -3.95
N GLN A 812 15.27 22.70 -4.89
CA GLN A 812 15.29 23.61 -6.06
C GLN A 812 15.04 22.80 -7.33
N THR A 813 14.05 23.22 -8.11
CA THR A 813 13.78 22.69 -9.45
C THR A 813 14.60 23.47 -10.48
N ILE A 814 15.43 22.77 -11.26
CA ILE A 814 16.32 23.36 -12.26
C ILE A 814 15.77 23.08 -13.67
N HIS A 815 15.97 24.03 -14.57
CA HIS A 815 15.58 23.92 -15.98
C HIS A 815 16.48 22.90 -16.71
N ILE A 816 15.87 21.86 -17.28
CA ILE A 816 16.57 20.85 -18.09
C ILE A 816 16.67 21.37 -19.53
N SER A 817 17.87 21.40 -20.10
CA SER A 817 18.03 21.59 -21.54
C SER A 817 17.97 20.22 -22.22
N GLU A 818 16.80 19.86 -22.74
CA GLU A 818 16.59 18.59 -23.45
C GLU A 818 17.34 18.59 -24.79
N SER A 819 18.18 17.58 -25.02
CA SER A 819 18.61 17.21 -26.38
C SER A 819 17.70 16.08 -26.88
N SER A 820 17.17 16.24 -28.08
CA SER A 820 15.82 15.81 -28.44
C SER A 820 15.75 14.45 -29.14
N HIS A 821 16.05 13.32 -28.49
CA HIS A 821 16.00 11.99 -29.15
C HIS A 821 15.31 10.88 -28.34
N GLN A 822 14.11 10.43 -28.74
CA GLN A 822 13.41 9.32 -28.08
C GLN A 822 14.12 7.96 -28.26
N LEU A 823 14.08 7.09 -27.24
CA LEU A 823 14.61 5.71 -27.28
C LEU A 823 13.46 4.72 -27.57
N ILE A 824 13.67 3.80 -28.51
CA ILE A 824 12.70 2.76 -28.88
C ILE A 824 13.17 1.44 -28.27
N VAL A 825 12.36 0.86 -27.39
CA VAL A 825 12.60 -0.44 -26.78
C VAL A 825 11.84 -1.51 -27.56
N MET A 826 12.57 -2.47 -28.14
CA MET A 826 12.03 -3.60 -28.90
C MET A 826 11.88 -4.86 -28.06
#